data_AF-A0A7C5X710-F1
#
_entry.id   AF-A0A7C5X710-F1
#
_cell.length_a   1.000
_cell.length_b   1.000
_cell.length_c   1.000
_cell.angle_alpha   90.00
_cell.angle_beta   90.00
_cell.angle_gamma   90.00
#
_symmetry.space_group_name_H-M   'P 1'
#
loop_
_entity.id
_entity.type
_entity.pdbx_description
1 polymer ?
#
loop_
_entity_poly.entity_id
_entity_poly.type
_entity_poly.pdbx_seq_one_letter_code
_entity_poly.pdbx_strand_id
1 'polypeptide(L)'
;MARMIVRSQCPHCGGDIADERLAFGLPCVECLPEVPGHLLSSSFSSRLEFLKEVVKLLNQLGKRGKYEELLLEEEELNRFENFFENALGSKPWSAQRTWARRVLRGSSFTILAPTGVGKSVFGIIMALFLAKKGKKSYLILPTSVLVKQTRDRAEAFKEKIEANIRVLAYFAKNNKEKGELLDRLRRGDFDVLITTSSFLAKNFDIISNQRFDFIFVDDVDAVMKSSKNIDKILMLLGFSREAIDEALKLIKISITRKSSKEESTLEELRMARERLENLLSGSKIGVLVVSTATGRPRGLRVKLFRELLHFEIGSRAELLRNVVDAYSLLDDGKLEEKVADIVAKLGKGGLVFVQPGTPQEKIDTLLKELESRGLKAKLLTSKNKKDIDAFERGELDVLLGYATYYGLLVRGIDMPHVIRYAVFAEVPHFRFAAEVEEASPLRLLQLAQVLRSVLSGNEAMALDRLVANLRRGLQNLEQGAYRMLTESLAAGSRPEGYLGYLFDRLVELRKILQGLVSREELVKELEKRTLASLRTVNGKLYLVLPDAPTYLQASGRTSRMYAGGLSKGLSVVVASDRRLLEALMKQVAWYTDDASWVKLEELDLARVLAEIDEDRELIRELARGSLRREFTDVVKTALVVVESPTKARTIASFFGRPSRRNIEGLPVYEVSVGNMILLVAASKGHVLDLIVGDGGQGENRRKMLWGVVVENGNFTPIYATIKKCRVCGEQFTEGKNGACPYCGSTVIADQASVIDALRKVAREVDLVLLATDPDTEGEKIAWDLYALLKPYTAVIKRIEFHEVTRRAFEDALKNQRDVDLKRVEAQLVRRIEDRWIGFSLSMKLWERFGSRRLSAGRVQTPVLGWVVERYKEVKSSYKTIYTVRLENGWVLTFETDFIGKEARVFESKLGESYAKVEKLGSEISTLPPPPPFTTDTLLREAAAQLGLGVDEVMRMAQDLFELGLITYHRTDSIHVSATGIGVARTYLSERGFQQQFVGRSWAPPGTHECIRPTRPYDAETLRALVNQGILQLVRPLTARHYRLYDMIFRRFVASQMREAAVKTERFRVSVETDSRMLSKEMALYTEIVEPGFTLVYRTFVPLKIEPGVYKIAEVDRSRRPTLRLYTQADLVALMKENGIGRPSTYAKIVSTLFERRYVIETKRRSIAPTKLGTEVFGYLNEKFKDMISVDRTRKVEEEMDKVERGEKNYLDVLSEFYSEVMSIQEATP
;
A
#
# COMPACT_ATOMS: atom_id res chain seq x y z
N MET A 1 3.44 -3.65 36.46
CA MET A 1 3.97 -2.31 36.77
C MET A 1 3.91 -1.48 35.50
N ALA A 2 3.34 -0.28 35.58
CA ALA A 2 3.13 0.59 34.42
C ALA A 2 4.47 1.06 33.84
N ARG A 3 4.63 1.01 32.51
CA ARG A 3 5.81 1.56 31.83
C ARG A 3 5.60 3.02 31.44
N MET A 4 4.34 3.44 31.29
CA MET A 4 3.99 4.83 31.02
C MET A 4 2.57 5.16 31.46
N ILE A 5 2.30 6.45 31.68
CA ILE A 5 0.96 7.01 31.83
C ILE A 5 0.60 7.74 30.55
N VAL A 6 -0.59 7.50 30.02
CA VAL A 6 -1.11 8.17 28.83
C VAL A 6 -2.23 9.12 29.23
N ARG A 7 -2.04 10.40 28.92
CA ARG A 7 -2.99 11.45 29.30
C ARG A 7 -4.27 11.43 28.49
N SER A 8 -5.37 11.58 29.21
CA SER A 8 -6.71 11.70 28.65
C SER A 8 -7.12 10.54 27.71
N GLN A 9 -6.66 9.31 27.99
CA GLN A 9 -6.92 8.13 27.15
C GLN A 9 -7.67 7.00 27.86
N CYS A 10 -8.18 7.20 29.07
CA CYS A 10 -9.01 6.21 29.74
C CYS A 10 -10.24 5.87 28.88
N PRO A 11 -10.49 4.58 28.56
CA PRO A 11 -11.58 4.18 27.70
C PRO A 11 -12.98 4.40 28.31
N HIS A 12 -13.08 4.68 29.62
CA HIS A 12 -14.33 4.97 30.33
C HIS A 12 -14.59 6.47 30.54
N CYS A 13 -13.69 7.16 31.26
CA CYS A 13 -13.88 8.58 31.64
C CYS A 13 -13.11 9.58 30.77
N GLY A 14 -12.16 9.13 29.93
CA GLY A 14 -11.27 10.02 29.19
C GLY A 14 -10.19 10.71 30.03
N GLY A 15 -9.94 10.27 31.27
CA GLY A 15 -8.83 10.72 32.13
C GLY A 15 -7.51 10.00 31.85
N ASP A 16 -6.52 10.23 32.73
CA ASP A 16 -5.18 9.65 32.61
C ASP A 16 -5.18 8.16 32.97
N ILE A 17 -4.39 7.36 32.24
CA ILE A 17 -4.38 5.91 32.41
C ILE A 17 -3.00 5.29 32.21
N ALA A 18 -2.66 4.31 33.05
CA ALA A 18 -1.46 3.50 32.87
C ALA A 18 -1.58 2.56 31.66
N ASP A 19 -0.50 2.40 30.91
CA ASP A 19 -0.44 1.51 29.75
C ASP A 19 -0.72 0.04 30.09
N GLU A 20 -0.31 -0.41 31.27
CA GLU A 20 -0.65 -1.74 31.80
C GLU A 20 -2.17 -1.97 31.87
N ARG A 21 -2.93 -1.01 32.39
CA ARG A 21 -4.40 -1.13 32.48
C ARG A 21 -5.04 -1.12 31.09
N LEU A 22 -4.51 -0.32 30.17
CA LEU A 22 -4.92 -0.34 28.77
C LEU A 22 -4.65 -1.71 28.11
N ALA A 23 -3.50 -2.33 28.37
CA ALA A 23 -3.14 -3.65 27.85
C ALA A 23 -4.05 -4.79 28.38
N PHE A 24 -4.64 -4.61 29.56
CA PHE A 24 -5.69 -5.50 30.10
C PHE A 24 -7.10 -5.10 29.66
N GLY A 25 -7.28 -4.00 28.91
CA GLY A 25 -8.60 -3.51 28.51
C GLY A 25 -9.42 -2.98 29.68
N LEU A 26 -8.78 -2.47 30.73
CA LEU A 26 -9.40 -1.94 31.95
C LEU A 26 -9.51 -0.41 31.92
N PRO A 27 -10.45 0.19 32.67
CA PRO A 27 -10.49 1.64 32.88
C PRO A 27 -9.38 2.09 33.85
N CYS A 28 -9.19 3.40 34.02
CA CYS A 28 -8.15 3.96 34.89
C CYS A 28 -8.41 3.68 36.39
N VAL A 29 -7.39 3.93 37.21
CA VAL A 29 -7.45 3.73 38.67
C VAL A 29 -8.56 4.56 39.32
N GLU A 30 -8.83 5.77 38.83
CA GLU A 30 -9.91 6.61 39.37
C GLU A 30 -11.32 6.07 39.07
N CYS A 31 -11.47 5.31 37.98
CA CYS A 31 -12.74 4.66 37.63
C CYS A 31 -12.92 3.34 38.34
N LEU A 32 -11.86 2.53 38.43
CA LEU A 32 -11.88 1.21 39.05
C LEU A 32 -10.62 1.05 39.93
N PRO A 33 -10.65 1.50 41.20
CA PRO A 33 -9.49 1.49 42.07
C PRO A 33 -8.93 0.09 42.28
N GLU A 34 -9.80 -0.87 42.61
CA GLU A 34 -9.45 -2.27 42.84
C GLU A 34 -9.84 -3.11 41.63
N VAL A 35 -8.90 -3.94 41.15
CA VAL A 35 -9.12 -4.85 40.03
C VAL A 35 -9.15 -6.29 40.56
N PRO A 36 -10.30 -6.97 40.50
CA PRO A 36 -10.38 -8.39 40.85
C PRO A 36 -9.41 -9.24 40.02
N GLY A 37 -8.77 -10.24 40.65
CA GLY A 37 -7.76 -11.09 39.99
C GLY A 37 -8.28 -11.80 38.73
N HIS A 38 -9.56 -12.15 38.69
CA HIS A 38 -10.18 -12.79 37.53
C HIS A 38 -10.28 -11.89 36.29
N LEU A 39 -10.19 -10.55 36.45
CA LEU A 39 -10.08 -9.61 35.32
C LEU A 39 -8.66 -9.50 34.77
N LEU A 40 -7.67 -9.99 35.52
CA LEU A 40 -6.26 -10.02 35.13
C LEU A 40 -5.87 -11.37 34.50
N SER A 41 -6.56 -12.45 34.87
CA SER A 41 -6.47 -13.73 34.17
C SER A 41 -7.37 -13.70 32.93
N SER A 42 -6.90 -14.22 31.80
CA SER A 42 -7.67 -14.36 30.54
C SER A 42 -8.83 -15.38 30.63
N SER A 43 -9.59 -15.37 31.72
CA SER A 43 -10.58 -16.38 32.12
C SER A 43 -11.97 -16.18 31.51
N PHE A 44 -12.19 -15.12 30.72
CA PHE A 44 -13.49 -14.86 30.10
C PHE A 44 -13.62 -15.59 28.76
N SER A 45 -14.78 -16.21 28.55
CA SER A 45 -15.05 -16.95 27.30
C SER A 45 -15.39 -16.03 26.13
N SER A 46 -15.86 -14.81 26.42
CA SER A 46 -16.20 -13.82 25.40
C SER A 46 -15.96 -12.37 25.84
N ARG A 47 -15.80 -11.48 24.86
CA ARG A 47 -15.72 -10.02 25.07
C ARG A 47 -16.97 -9.46 25.77
N LEU A 48 -18.14 -10.02 25.47
CA LEU A 48 -19.40 -9.60 26.08
C LEU A 48 -19.39 -9.85 27.59
N GLU A 49 -18.92 -11.02 28.04
CA GLU A 49 -18.81 -11.33 29.46
C GLU A 49 -17.84 -10.39 30.19
N PHE A 50 -16.68 -10.13 29.57
CA PHE A 50 -15.72 -9.18 30.11
C PHE A 50 -16.33 -7.78 30.27
N LEU A 51 -17.01 -7.26 29.24
CA LEU A 51 -17.67 -5.95 29.29
C LEU A 51 -18.77 -5.91 30.35
N LYS A 52 -19.56 -6.98 30.49
CA LYS A 52 -20.61 -7.08 31.52
C LYS A 52 -20.03 -6.98 32.92
N GLU A 53 -18.95 -7.69 33.22
CA GLU A 53 -18.35 -7.66 34.55
C GLU A 53 -17.71 -6.30 34.84
N VAL A 54 -16.99 -5.71 33.87
CA VAL A 54 -16.42 -4.36 34.03
C VAL A 54 -17.51 -3.31 34.27
N VAL A 55 -18.59 -3.32 33.47
CA VAL A 55 -19.71 -2.38 33.63
C VAL A 55 -20.44 -2.60 34.95
N LYS A 56 -20.61 -3.85 35.40
CA LYS A 56 -21.20 -4.17 36.71
C LYS A 56 -20.39 -3.56 37.84
N LEU A 57 -19.07 -3.71 37.84
CA LEU A 57 -18.19 -3.12 38.85
C LEU A 57 -18.23 -1.58 38.81
N LEU A 58 -18.21 -0.98 37.62
CA LEU A 58 -18.32 0.47 37.46
C LEU A 58 -19.65 1.01 38.00
N ASN A 59 -20.77 0.31 37.71
CA ASN A 59 -22.08 0.68 38.22
C ASN A 59 -22.18 0.56 39.75
N GLN A 60 -21.56 -0.46 40.36
CA GLN A 60 -21.48 -0.59 41.82
C GLN A 60 -20.74 0.59 42.47
N LEU A 61 -19.77 1.18 41.76
CA LEU A 61 -19.04 2.38 42.17
C LEU A 61 -19.74 3.69 41.77
N GLY A 62 -20.95 3.62 41.19
CA GLY A 62 -21.69 4.79 40.71
C GLY A 62 -21.01 5.53 39.54
N LYS A 63 -20.09 4.88 38.82
CA LYS A 63 -19.36 5.46 37.69
C LYS A 63 -20.07 5.10 36.39
N ARG A 64 -20.67 6.10 35.74
CA ARG A 64 -21.24 5.97 34.40
C ARG A 64 -20.31 6.52 33.33
N GLY A 65 -20.19 5.86 32.19
CA GLY A 65 -19.32 6.32 31.11
C GLY A 65 -19.43 5.56 29.79
N LYS A 66 -18.30 5.48 29.07
CA LYS A 66 -18.27 4.96 27.69
C LYS A 66 -18.23 3.42 27.58
N TYR A 67 -18.05 2.69 28.69
CA TYR A 67 -18.05 1.22 28.66
C TYR A 67 -19.45 0.66 28.43
N GLU A 68 -20.46 1.39 28.89
CA GLU A 68 -21.86 1.09 28.72
C GLU A 68 -22.27 1.17 27.25
N GLU A 69 -21.76 2.16 26.52
CA GLU A 69 -21.92 2.24 25.07
C GLU A 69 -21.30 1.02 24.37
N LEU A 70 -20.09 0.62 24.78
CA LEU A 70 -19.44 -0.58 24.22
C LEU A 70 -20.22 -1.85 24.53
N LEU A 71 -20.76 -1.98 25.74
CA LEU A 71 -21.58 -3.11 26.15
C LEU A 71 -22.87 -3.18 25.33
N LEU A 72 -23.59 -2.05 25.18
CA LEU A 72 -24.84 -1.99 24.42
C LEU A 72 -24.64 -2.41 22.97
N GLU A 73 -23.55 -2.00 22.35
CA GLU A 73 -23.23 -2.41 20.98
C GLU A 73 -22.93 -3.90 20.85
N GLU A 74 -22.16 -4.45 21.79
CA GLU A 74 -21.83 -5.87 21.79
C GLU A 74 -23.08 -6.72 22.08
N GLU A 75 -23.99 -6.24 22.94
CA GLU A 75 -25.30 -6.86 23.17
C GLU A 75 -26.19 -6.80 21.93
N GLU A 76 -26.23 -5.68 21.22
CA GLU A 76 -27.04 -5.55 20.00
C GLU A 76 -26.53 -6.46 18.88
N LEU A 77 -25.21 -6.60 18.76
CA LEU A 77 -24.60 -7.58 17.87
C LEU A 77 -24.97 -9.01 18.27
N ASN A 78 -24.85 -9.37 19.55
CA ASN A 78 -25.20 -10.71 20.03
C ASN A 78 -26.70 -11.04 19.78
N ARG A 79 -27.59 -10.04 19.89
CA ARG A 79 -29.02 -10.21 19.50
C ARG A 79 -29.17 -10.50 18.01
N PHE A 80 -28.39 -9.84 17.15
CA PHE A 80 -28.36 -10.14 15.72
C PHE A 80 -27.77 -11.53 15.44
N GLU A 81 -26.70 -11.93 16.11
CA GLU A 81 -26.09 -13.26 15.95
C GLU A 81 -27.06 -14.38 16.32
N ASN A 82 -27.77 -14.26 17.44
CA ASN A 82 -28.81 -15.20 17.83
C ASN A 82 -29.97 -15.23 16.82
N PHE A 83 -30.38 -14.06 16.30
CA PHE A 83 -31.41 -13.99 15.27
C PHE A 83 -30.96 -14.65 13.96
N PHE A 84 -29.71 -14.47 13.59
CA PHE A 84 -29.09 -15.06 12.41
C PHE A 84 -28.99 -16.58 12.55
N GLU A 85 -28.57 -17.06 13.72
CA GLU A 85 -28.48 -18.49 14.05
C GLU A 85 -29.85 -19.16 14.05
N ASN A 86 -30.89 -18.51 14.58
CA ASN A 86 -32.26 -19.03 14.52
C ASN A 86 -32.82 -19.09 13.09
N ALA A 87 -32.48 -18.11 12.24
CA ALA A 87 -32.94 -18.08 10.85
C ALA A 87 -32.22 -19.12 9.97
N LEU A 88 -30.90 -19.22 10.10
CA LEU A 88 -30.06 -20.02 9.20
C LEU A 88 -29.73 -21.41 9.76
N GLY A 89 -29.71 -21.58 11.08
CA GLY A 89 -29.20 -22.75 11.79
C GLY A 89 -27.71 -22.64 12.17
N SER A 90 -27.10 -21.46 12.01
CA SER A 90 -25.67 -21.24 12.23
C SER A 90 -25.28 -19.82 12.56
N LYS A 91 -24.18 -19.65 13.31
CA LYS A 91 -23.63 -18.33 13.61
C LYS A 91 -23.10 -17.62 12.36
N PRO A 92 -23.19 -16.28 12.30
CA PRO A 92 -22.62 -15.52 11.19
C PRO A 92 -21.10 -15.63 11.17
N TRP A 93 -20.51 -15.65 9.98
CA TRP A 93 -19.05 -15.61 9.79
C TRP A 93 -18.44 -14.26 10.23
N SER A 94 -17.13 -14.23 10.49
CA SER A 94 -16.40 -12.99 10.85
C SER A 94 -16.73 -11.82 9.93
N ALA A 95 -16.69 -12.03 8.60
CA ALA A 95 -17.04 -11.00 7.64
C ALA A 95 -18.48 -10.49 7.80
N GLN A 96 -19.45 -11.38 8.03
CA GLN A 96 -20.86 -11.03 8.24
C GLN A 96 -21.07 -10.30 9.56
N ARG A 97 -20.32 -10.67 10.60
CA ARG A 97 -20.29 -9.99 11.89
C ARG A 97 -19.79 -8.56 11.75
N THR A 98 -18.71 -8.34 11.00
CA THR A 98 -18.22 -7.00 10.65
C THR A 98 -19.27 -6.18 9.91
N TRP A 99 -19.96 -6.76 8.92
CA TRP A 99 -21.03 -6.09 8.19
C TRP A 99 -22.19 -5.73 9.11
N ALA A 100 -22.57 -6.62 10.03
CA ALA A 100 -23.60 -6.37 11.02
C ALA A 100 -23.24 -5.18 11.91
N ARG A 101 -22.02 -5.16 12.47
CA ARG A 101 -21.53 -4.02 13.28
C ARG A 101 -21.65 -2.69 12.52
N ARG A 102 -21.31 -2.67 11.24
CA ARG A 102 -21.42 -1.46 10.39
C ARG A 102 -22.86 -1.02 10.20
N VAL A 103 -23.77 -1.94 9.86
CA VAL A 103 -25.20 -1.61 9.66
C VAL A 103 -25.83 -1.12 10.96
N LEU A 104 -25.55 -1.77 12.09
CA LEU A 104 -26.10 -1.39 13.41
C LEU A 104 -25.62 0.00 13.85
N ARG A 105 -24.39 0.39 13.48
CA ARG A 105 -23.84 1.74 13.69
C ARG A 105 -24.28 2.80 12.66
N GLY A 106 -25.15 2.44 11.72
CA GLY A 106 -25.60 3.37 10.68
C GLY A 106 -24.55 3.68 9.60
N SER A 107 -23.53 2.84 9.44
CA SER A 107 -22.45 3.05 8.48
C SER A 107 -22.72 2.36 7.15
N SER A 108 -22.69 3.12 6.05
CA SER A 108 -22.81 2.60 4.68
C SER A 108 -21.45 2.11 4.15
N PHE A 109 -21.44 1.03 3.36
CA PHE A 109 -20.19 0.43 2.88
C PHE A 109 -20.38 -0.47 1.66
N THR A 110 -19.24 -0.85 1.05
CA THR A 110 -19.19 -1.89 0.02
C THR A 110 -18.79 -3.22 0.65
N ILE A 111 -19.52 -4.32 0.37
CA ILE A 111 -19.11 -5.67 0.77
C ILE A 111 -17.96 -6.13 -0.14
N LEU A 112 -16.75 -6.01 0.39
CA LEU A 112 -15.53 -6.54 -0.22
C LEU A 112 -15.26 -7.93 0.33
N ALA A 113 -15.78 -8.92 -0.38
CA ALA A 113 -15.63 -10.31 -0.02
C ALA A 113 -15.78 -11.23 -1.25
N PRO A 114 -15.16 -12.41 -1.25
CA PRO A 114 -15.29 -13.39 -2.33
C PRO A 114 -16.75 -13.83 -2.57
N THR A 115 -17.02 -14.49 -3.69
CA THR A 115 -18.33 -15.13 -3.91
C THR A 115 -18.53 -16.32 -2.98
N GLY A 116 -19.75 -16.53 -2.49
CA GLY A 116 -20.07 -17.64 -1.58
C GLY A 116 -20.11 -17.26 -0.10
N VAL A 117 -19.53 -16.12 0.32
CA VAL A 117 -19.57 -15.59 1.71
C VAL A 117 -20.97 -15.27 2.28
N GLY A 118 -22.05 -15.64 1.59
CA GLY A 118 -23.42 -15.39 2.02
C GLY A 118 -23.85 -13.93 1.98
N LYS A 119 -23.36 -13.11 1.02
CA LYS A 119 -23.73 -11.68 0.91
C LYS A 119 -25.24 -11.46 0.86
N SER A 120 -25.93 -12.20 -0.01
CA SER A 120 -27.38 -12.10 -0.17
C SER A 120 -28.11 -12.66 1.06
N VAL A 121 -27.59 -13.72 1.69
CA VAL A 121 -28.13 -14.27 2.96
C VAL A 121 -28.06 -13.23 4.07
N PHE A 122 -26.90 -12.59 4.24
CA PHE A 122 -26.74 -11.47 5.17
C PHE A 122 -27.72 -10.33 4.88
N GLY A 123 -27.83 -9.91 3.61
CA GLY A 123 -28.77 -8.85 3.22
C GLY A 123 -30.22 -9.16 3.56
N ILE A 124 -30.66 -10.41 3.34
CA ILE A 124 -32.01 -10.86 3.69
C ILE A 124 -32.21 -10.87 5.21
N ILE A 125 -31.33 -11.55 5.96
CA ILE A 125 -31.49 -11.71 7.41
C ILE A 125 -31.39 -10.36 8.12
N MET A 126 -30.48 -9.47 7.70
CA MET A 126 -30.38 -8.12 8.21
C MET A 126 -31.65 -7.31 7.94
N ALA A 127 -32.22 -7.41 6.74
CA ALA A 127 -33.49 -6.74 6.42
C ALA A 127 -34.64 -7.23 7.31
N LEU A 128 -34.74 -8.53 7.57
CA LEU A 128 -35.73 -9.11 8.49
C LEU A 128 -35.49 -8.68 9.94
N PHE A 129 -34.24 -8.66 10.39
CA PHE A 129 -33.88 -8.21 11.74
C PHE A 129 -34.27 -6.75 11.99
N LEU A 130 -34.00 -5.88 11.01
CA LEU A 130 -34.38 -4.46 11.06
C LEU A 130 -35.90 -4.29 10.96
N ALA A 131 -36.59 -5.09 10.13
CA ALA A 131 -38.05 -5.08 10.03
C ALA A 131 -38.72 -5.48 11.35
N LYS A 132 -38.18 -6.44 12.10
CA LYS A 132 -38.66 -6.79 13.45
C LYS A 132 -38.54 -5.63 14.44
N LYS A 133 -37.66 -4.65 14.17
CA LYS A 133 -37.51 -3.40 14.92
C LYS A 133 -38.32 -2.23 14.34
N GLY A 134 -39.22 -2.49 13.39
CA GLY A 134 -40.05 -1.48 12.74
C GLY A 134 -39.35 -0.62 11.68
N LYS A 135 -38.17 -1.03 11.19
CA LYS A 135 -37.41 -0.32 10.15
C LYS A 135 -37.69 -0.89 8.76
N LYS A 136 -37.72 -0.04 7.73
CA LYS A 136 -38.01 -0.48 6.33
C LYS A 136 -36.72 -0.81 5.56
N SER A 137 -36.76 -1.92 4.81
CA SER A 137 -35.63 -2.41 4.03
C SER A 137 -35.92 -2.57 2.54
N TYR A 138 -34.93 -2.35 1.67
CA TYR A 138 -35.03 -2.53 0.21
C TYR A 138 -33.87 -3.36 -0.35
N LEU A 139 -34.18 -4.51 -0.95
CA LEU A 139 -33.23 -5.38 -1.66
C LEU A 139 -33.35 -5.17 -3.18
N ILE A 140 -32.25 -4.77 -3.83
CA ILE A 140 -32.16 -4.50 -5.26
C ILE A 140 -31.27 -5.52 -5.94
N LEU A 141 -31.83 -6.28 -6.89
CA LEU A 141 -31.16 -7.41 -7.55
C LEU A 141 -31.04 -7.20 -9.08
N PRO A 142 -30.09 -7.86 -9.77
CA PRO A 142 -29.87 -7.61 -11.20
C PRO A 142 -30.91 -8.29 -12.11
N THR A 143 -31.50 -9.41 -11.68
CA THR A 143 -32.43 -10.21 -12.50
C THR A 143 -33.70 -10.55 -11.72
N SER A 144 -34.81 -10.74 -12.42
CA SER A 144 -36.06 -11.18 -11.80
C SER A 144 -36.02 -12.62 -11.29
N VAL A 145 -35.08 -13.44 -11.76
CA VAL A 145 -34.84 -14.78 -11.21
C VAL A 145 -34.32 -14.68 -9.78
N LEU A 146 -33.31 -13.83 -9.55
CA LEU A 146 -32.76 -13.60 -8.21
C LEU A 146 -33.80 -12.96 -7.27
N VAL A 147 -34.71 -12.11 -7.79
CA VAL A 147 -35.83 -11.56 -7.00
C VAL A 147 -36.73 -12.67 -6.45
N LYS A 148 -37.11 -13.62 -7.30
CA LYS A 148 -37.90 -14.78 -6.87
C LYS A 148 -37.15 -15.60 -5.82
N GLN A 149 -35.90 -15.98 -6.09
CA GLN A 149 -35.08 -16.77 -5.16
C GLN A 149 -34.86 -16.07 -3.81
N THR A 150 -34.66 -14.75 -3.83
CA THR A 150 -34.44 -13.95 -2.60
C THR A 150 -35.72 -13.84 -1.79
N ARG A 151 -36.89 -13.66 -2.44
CA ARG A 151 -38.19 -13.70 -1.77
C ARG A 151 -38.43 -15.04 -1.11
N ASP A 152 -38.21 -16.14 -1.84
CA ASP A 152 -38.49 -17.49 -1.34
C ASP A 152 -37.62 -17.80 -0.11
N ARG A 153 -36.34 -17.42 -0.14
CA ARG A 153 -35.45 -17.51 1.02
C ARG A 153 -35.89 -16.61 2.18
N ALA A 154 -36.33 -15.38 1.91
CA ALA A 154 -36.80 -14.46 2.94
C ALA A 154 -38.05 -14.99 3.66
N GLU A 155 -38.99 -15.57 2.93
CA GLU A 155 -40.19 -16.21 3.51
C GLU A 155 -39.81 -17.43 4.36
N ALA A 156 -38.93 -18.30 3.85
CA ALA A 156 -38.45 -19.46 4.61
C ALA A 156 -37.73 -19.07 5.91
N PHE A 157 -36.90 -18.03 5.88
CA PHE A 157 -36.26 -17.51 7.10
C PHE A 157 -37.28 -16.89 8.04
N LYS A 158 -38.27 -16.14 7.52
CA LYS A 158 -39.34 -15.51 8.30
C LYS A 158 -40.18 -16.54 9.07
N GLU A 159 -40.50 -17.67 8.44
CA GLU A 159 -41.21 -18.78 9.08
C GLU A 159 -40.41 -19.37 10.24
N LYS A 160 -39.11 -19.64 10.04
CA LYS A 160 -38.23 -20.19 11.09
C LYS A 160 -38.08 -19.29 12.32
N ILE A 161 -38.09 -17.96 12.14
CA ILE A 161 -37.94 -16.99 13.24
C ILE A 161 -39.27 -16.53 13.85
N GLU A 162 -40.40 -17.07 13.37
CA GLU A 162 -41.76 -16.75 13.80
C GLU A 162 -42.03 -15.23 13.83
N ALA A 163 -41.58 -14.50 12.80
CA ALA A 163 -41.70 -13.05 12.75
C ALA A 163 -42.86 -12.59 11.86
N ASN A 164 -43.72 -11.72 12.39
CA ASN A 164 -44.77 -11.05 11.62
C ASN A 164 -44.18 -9.88 10.79
N ILE A 165 -43.60 -10.21 9.63
CA ILE A 165 -42.94 -9.26 8.72
C ILE A 165 -43.58 -9.33 7.32
N ARG A 166 -43.90 -8.18 6.72
CA ARG A 166 -44.45 -8.10 5.37
C ARG A 166 -43.33 -8.00 4.33
N VAL A 167 -43.07 -9.10 3.64
CA VAL A 167 -42.11 -9.15 2.52
C VAL A 167 -42.87 -8.97 1.19
N LEU A 168 -42.44 -8.01 0.38
CA LEU A 168 -43.07 -7.71 -0.92
C LEU A 168 -42.02 -7.77 -2.03
N ALA A 169 -42.29 -8.57 -3.08
CA ALA A 169 -41.38 -8.73 -4.21
C ALA A 169 -42.05 -8.40 -5.55
N TYR A 170 -41.36 -7.66 -6.42
CA TYR A 170 -41.87 -7.32 -7.75
C TYR A 170 -41.26 -8.20 -8.85
N PHE A 171 -42.05 -9.17 -9.33
CA PHE A 171 -41.69 -10.04 -10.46
C PHE A 171 -42.95 -10.44 -11.27
N ALA A 172 -43.78 -9.47 -11.68
CA ALA A 172 -45.11 -9.74 -12.25
C ALA A 172 -45.08 -10.62 -13.52
N LYS A 173 -46.00 -11.59 -13.59
CA LYS A 173 -46.29 -12.44 -14.76
C LYS A 173 -47.50 -11.94 -15.59
N ASN A 174 -48.53 -11.35 -14.96
CA ASN A 174 -49.79 -10.90 -15.61
C ASN A 174 -50.22 -9.45 -15.18
N ASN A 175 -51.10 -8.78 -15.94
CA ASN A 175 -51.45 -7.35 -15.76
C ASN A 175 -52.31 -7.01 -14.52
N LYS A 176 -53.17 -7.92 -14.02
CA LYS A 176 -54.05 -7.66 -12.86
C LYS A 176 -53.28 -7.64 -11.53
N GLU A 177 -52.46 -8.67 -11.28
CA GLU A 177 -51.56 -8.75 -10.11
C GLU A 177 -50.58 -7.57 -10.05
N LYS A 178 -50.16 -7.08 -11.22
CA LYS A 178 -49.28 -5.91 -11.33
C LYS A 178 -49.94 -4.64 -10.78
N GLY A 179 -51.23 -4.42 -11.01
CA GLY A 179 -51.94 -3.24 -10.49
C GLY A 179 -51.98 -3.23 -8.96
N GLU A 180 -52.41 -4.34 -8.37
CA GLU A 180 -52.51 -4.49 -6.91
C GLU A 180 -51.15 -4.35 -6.19
N LEU A 181 -50.09 -4.95 -6.77
CA LEU A 181 -48.72 -4.80 -6.28
C LEU A 181 -48.27 -3.33 -6.29
N LEU A 182 -48.57 -2.60 -7.36
CA LEU A 182 -48.20 -1.19 -7.47
C LEU A 182 -48.96 -0.31 -6.46
N ASP A 183 -50.23 -0.61 -6.18
CA ASP A 183 -51.01 0.14 -5.19
C ASP A 183 -50.56 -0.14 -3.75
N ARG A 184 -50.17 -1.38 -3.43
CA ARG A 184 -49.52 -1.71 -2.14
C ARG A 184 -48.19 -0.97 -1.98
N LEU A 185 -47.40 -0.84 -3.05
CA LEU A 185 -46.15 -0.08 -3.04
C LEU A 185 -46.38 1.41 -2.79
N ARG A 186 -47.39 2.03 -3.44
CA ARG A 186 -47.75 3.44 -3.21
C ARG A 186 -48.15 3.71 -1.76
N ARG A 187 -48.95 2.80 -1.18
CA ARG A 187 -49.38 2.87 0.22
C ARG A 187 -48.25 2.57 1.22
N GLY A 188 -47.11 2.06 0.76
CA GLY A 188 -46.00 1.66 1.62
C GLY A 188 -46.32 0.45 2.51
N ASP A 189 -47.23 -0.41 2.08
CA ASP A 189 -47.67 -1.62 2.80
C ASP A 189 -46.67 -2.78 2.65
N PHE A 190 -45.48 -2.57 3.20
CA PHE A 190 -44.40 -3.56 3.27
C PHE A 190 -43.37 -3.12 4.32
N ASP A 191 -42.64 -4.10 4.85
CA ASP A 191 -41.48 -3.88 5.73
C ASP A 191 -40.18 -4.17 4.97
N VAL A 192 -40.19 -5.18 4.07
CA VAL A 192 -39.09 -5.53 3.18
C VAL A 192 -39.55 -5.51 1.72
N LEU A 193 -38.93 -4.68 0.89
CA LEU A 193 -39.16 -4.61 -0.55
C LEU A 193 -38.05 -5.33 -1.33
N ILE A 194 -38.39 -6.12 -2.34
CA ILE A 194 -37.43 -6.83 -3.20
C ILE A 194 -37.75 -6.58 -4.68
N THR A 195 -36.85 -5.92 -5.41
CA THR A 195 -37.09 -5.63 -6.84
C THR A 195 -35.82 -5.74 -7.69
N THR A 196 -35.97 -5.52 -9.00
CA THR A 196 -34.83 -5.44 -9.92
C THR A 196 -34.28 -4.01 -10.05
N SER A 197 -33.01 -3.86 -10.43
CA SER A 197 -32.46 -2.52 -10.77
C SER A 197 -33.24 -1.82 -11.89
N SER A 198 -33.84 -2.58 -12.83
CA SER A 198 -34.72 -2.02 -13.86
C SER A 198 -36.04 -1.48 -13.29
N PHE A 199 -36.55 -2.05 -12.18
CA PHE A 199 -37.74 -1.54 -11.53
C PHE A 199 -37.47 -0.15 -10.94
N LEU A 200 -36.37 0.01 -10.19
CA LEU A 200 -35.93 1.31 -9.66
C LEU A 200 -35.78 2.36 -10.77
N ALA A 201 -35.22 1.95 -11.91
CA ALA A 201 -35.02 2.85 -13.05
C ALA A 201 -36.35 3.36 -13.63
N LYS A 202 -37.38 2.53 -13.72
CA LYS A 202 -38.65 2.84 -14.40
C LYS A 202 -39.76 3.35 -13.48
N ASN A 203 -39.80 2.91 -12.22
CA ASN A 203 -40.94 3.08 -11.31
C ASN A 203 -40.55 3.84 -10.03
N PHE A 204 -39.57 4.73 -10.10
CA PHE A 204 -39.09 5.47 -8.94
C PHE A 204 -40.19 6.31 -8.28
N ASP A 205 -41.02 6.98 -9.08
CA ASP A 205 -42.08 7.88 -8.59
C ASP A 205 -43.13 7.16 -7.73
N ILE A 206 -43.23 5.83 -7.85
CA ILE A 206 -44.13 5.00 -7.04
C ILE A 206 -43.62 4.86 -5.60
N ILE A 207 -42.30 4.85 -5.43
CA ILE A 207 -41.64 4.63 -4.15
C ILE A 207 -40.90 5.87 -3.65
N SER A 208 -40.93 6.99 -4.38
CA SER A 208 -40.16 8.20 -4.08
C SER A 208 -40.53 8.85 -2.74
N ASN A 209 -41.76 8.65 -2.27
CA ASN A 209 -42.24 9.14 -0.97
C ASN A 209 -41.89 8.19 0.20
N GLN A 210 -41.30 7.03 -0.09
CA GLN A 210 -40.89 6.07 0.92
C GLN A 210 -39.44 6.34 1.33
N ARG A 211 -39.15 6.16 2.63
CA ARG A 211 -37.80 6.18 3.19
C ARG A 211 -37.42 4.77 3.63
N PHE A 212 -36.19 4.39 3.36
CA PHE A 212 -35.62 3.11 3.77
C PHE A 212 -34.47 3.31 4.75
N ASP A 213 -34.49 2.54 5.84
CA ASP A 213 -33.41 2.51 6.83
C ASP A 213 -32.25 1.63 6.36
N PHE A 214 -32.52 0.69 5.46
CA PHE A 214 -31.52 -0.22 4.90
C PHE A 214 -31.80 -0.50 3.43
N ILE A 215 -30.83 -0.25 2.57
CA ILE A 215 -30.86 -0.61 1.16
C ILE A 215 -29.69 -1.55 0.89
N PHE A 216 -29.98 -2.72 0.34
CA PHE A 216 -28.99 -3.70 -0.07
C PHE A 216 -29.00 -3.84 -1.60
N VAL A 217 -27.83 -3.64 -2.22
CA VAL A 217 -27.63 -3.79 -3.66
C VAL A 217 -26.73 -4.98 -3.92
N ASP A 218 -27.29 -6.08 -4.42
CA ASP A 218 -26.55 -7.33 -4.67
C ASP A 218 -25.58 -7.19 -5.85
N ASP A 219 -25.91 -6.34 -6.81
CA ASP A 219 -25.07 -6.06 -7.99
C ASP A 219 -25.00 -4.55 -8.29
N VAL A 220 -23.89 -3.93 -7.90
CA VAL A 220 -23.62 -2.51 -8.16
C VAL A 220 -23.61 -2.19 -9.65
N ASP A 221 -23.00 -3.03 -10.48
CA ASP A 221 -22.86 -2.71 -11.91
C ASP A 221 -24.24 -2.56 -12.57
N ALA A 222 -25.23 -3.34 -12.12
CA ALA A 222 -26.59 -3.27 -12.59
C ALA A 222 -27.28 -1.93 -12.26
N VAL A 223 -26.96 -1.33 -11.11
CA VAL A 223 -27.46 -0.01 -10.70
C VAL A 223 -26.71 1.11 -11.43
N MET A 224 -25.40 0.96 -11.59
CA MET A 224 -24.49 1.98 -12.13
C MET A 224 -24.60 2.19 -13.65
N LYS A 225 -25.41 1.39 -14.36
CA LYS A 225 -25.74 1.61 -15.79
C LYS A 225 -26.37 2.98 -16.06
N SER A 226 -27.05 3.57 -15.07
CA SER A 226 -27.65 4.90 -15.17
C SER A 226 -27.23 5.75 -13.99
N SER A 227 -26.64 6.91 -14.26
CA SER A 227 -26.18 7.85 -13.23
C SER A 227 -27.35 8.38 -12.37
N LYS A 228 -28.56 8.46 -12.94
CA LYS A 228 -29.79 8.87 -12.23
C LYS A 228 -30.20 7.87 -11.12
N ASN A 229 -29.79 6.60 -11.22
CA ASN A 229 -30.14 5.61 -10.19
C ASN A 229 -29.42 5.88 -8.86
N ILE A 230 -28.26 6.53 -8.90
CA ILE A 230 -27.51 6.93 -7.70
C ILE A 230 -28.34 7.94 -6.91
N ASP A 231 -28.87 8.96 -7.58
CA ASP A 231 -29.70 10.00 -6.97
C ASP A 231 -30.96 9.40 -6.35
N LYS A 232 -31.62 8.49 -7.09
CA LYS A 232 -32.80 7.77 -6.62
C LYS A 232 -32.52 7.00 -5.33
N ILE A 233 -31.38 6.29 -5.25
CA ILE A 233 -31.00 5.57 -4.04
C ILE A 233 -30.74 6.53 -2.88
N LEU A 234 -30.02 7.63 -3.12
CA LEU A 234 -29.74 8.64 -2.10
C LEU A 234 -31.04 9.27 -1.56
N MET A 235 -31.99 9.60 -2.44
CA MET A 235 -33.30 10.10 -2.03
C MET A 235 -34.06 9.09 -1.16
N LEU A 236 -34.07 7.81 -1.54
CA LEU A 236 -34.71 6.74 -0.76
C LEU A 236 -34.06 6.50 0.62
N LEU A 237 -32.78 6.85 0.79
CA LEU A 237 -32.09 6.82 2.09
C LEU A 237 -32.43 8.02 2.97
N GLY A 238 -33.04 9.07 2.41
CA GLY A 238 -33.43 10.29 3.12
C GLY A 238 -32.61 11.54 2.79
N PHE A 239 -31.80 11.54 1.73
CA PHE A 239 -31.15 12.78 1.26
C PHE A 239 -32.12 13.65 0.46
N SER A 240 -32.14 14.96 0.74
CA SER A 240 -32.85 15.92 -0.09
C SER A 240 -32.15 16.10 -1.44
N ARG A 241 -32.89 16.57 -2.45
CA ARG A 241 -32.33 16.83 -3.77
C ARG A 241 -31.29 17.95 -3.72
N GLU A 242 -31.54 18.96 -2.89
CA GLU A 242 -30.66 20.08 -2.63
C GLU A 242 -29.32 19.63 -2.04
N ALA A 243 -29.33 18.69 -1.08
CA ALA A 243 -28.11 18.14 -0.50
C ALA A 243 -27.28 17.36 -1.53
N ILE A 244 -27.93 16.59 -2.40
CA ILE A 244 -27.26 15.84 -3.48
C ILE A 244 -26.59 16.82 -4.47
N ASP A 245 -27.29 17.88 -4.85
CA ASP A 245 -26.78 18.87 -5.81
C ASP A 245 -25.63 19.71 -5.21
N GLU A 246 -25.70 20.10 -3.93
CA GLU A 246 -24.61 20.80 -3.25
C GLU A 246 -23.37 19.90 -3.07
N ALA A 247 -23.57 18.61 -2.75
CA ALA A 247 -22.48 17.63 -2.73
C ALA A 247 -21.83 17.44 -4.13
N LEU A 248 -22.63 17.43 -5.19
CA LEU A 248 -22.10 17.36 -6.56
C LEU A 248 -21.29 18.62 -6.92
N LYS A 249 -21.73 19.79 -6.46
CA LYS A 249 -21.00 21.06 -6.62
C LYS A 249 -19.67 21.02 -5.88
N LEU A 250 -19.64 20.56 -4.63
CA LEU A 250 -18.41 20.33 -3.86
C LEU A 250 -17.42 19.42 -4.59
N ILE A 251 -17.91 18.32 -5.15
CA ILE A 251 -17.08 17.40 -5.94
C ILE A 251 -16.46 18.12 -7.14
N LYS A 252 -17.23 18.94 -7.87
CA LYS A 252 -16.72 19.70 -9.02
C LYS A 252 -15.64 20.71 -8.60
N ILE A 253 -15.89 21.51 -7.56
CA ILE A 253 -14.93 22.50 -7.02
C ILE A 253 -13.64 21.82 -6.58
N SER A 254 -13.75 20.67 -5.90
CA SER A 254 -12.58 19.90 -5.44
C SER A 254 -11.69 19.39 -6.59
N ILE A 255 -12.28 19.17 -7.78
CA ILE A 255 -11.55 18.71 -8.97
C ILE A 255 -10.87 19.89 -9.66
N THR A 256 -11.54 21.03 -9.83
CA THR A 256 -10.96 22.23 -10.44
C THR A 256 -9.80 22.79 -9.63
N ARG A 257 -9.88 22.76 -8.29
CA ARG A 257 -8.78 23.19 -7.40
C ARG A 257 -7.49 22.38 -7.55
N LYS A 258 -7.55 21.12 -7.99
CA LYS A 258 -6.32 20.37 -8.31
C LYS A 258 -5.55 20.96 -9.49
N SER A 259 -6.20 21.81 -10.29
CA SER A 259 -5.66 22.42 -11.51
C SER A 259 -5.29 23.89 -11.31
N SER A 260 -6.08 24.69 -10.59
CA SER A 260 -5.79 26.10 -10.25
C SER A 260 -5.58 26.25 -8.75
N LYS A 261 -4.35 26.58 -8.30
CA LYS A 261 -4.04 26.82 -6.88
C LYS A 261 -4.51 28.22 -6.41
N GLU A 262 -5.73 28.61 -6.76
CA GLU A 262 -6.29 29.93 -6.43
C GLU A 262 -6.94 29.94 -5.04
N GLU A 263 -6.76 31.04 -4.30
CA GLU A 263 -7.23 31.20 -2.92
C GLU A 263 -8.77 31.38 -2.82
N SER A 264 -9.40 31.99 -3.84
CA SER A 264 -10.85 32.14 -3.98
C SER A 264 -11.60 30.80 -3.93
N THR A 265 -11.01 29.74 -4.50
CA THR A 265 -11.60 28.40 -4.53
C THR A 265 -11.66 27.72 -3.15
N LEU A 266 -10.87 28.20 -2.17
CA LEU A 266 -10.80 27.63 -0.83
C LEU A 266 -12.02 28.04 0.00
N GLU A 267 -12.40 29.31 -0.10
CA GLU A 267 -13.55 29.88 0.61
C GLU A 267 -14.87 29.36 0.03
N GLU A 268 -14.97 29.23 -1.29
CA GLU A 268 -16.13 28.58 -1.93
C GLU A 268 -16.33 27.13 -1.45
N LEU A 269 -15.24 26.38 -1.28
CA LEU A 269 -15.28 25.00 -0.80
C LEU A 269 -15.71 24.93 0.66
N ARG A 270 -15.25 25.87 1.50
CA ARG A 270 -15.65 25.99 2.91
C ARG A 270 -17.15 26.29 3.01
N MET A 271 -17.63 27.32 2.32
CA MET A 271 -19.05 27.71 2.32
C MET A 271 -19.96 26.58 1.81
N ALA A 272 -19.56 25.87 0.75
CA ALA A 272 -20.36 24.77 0.22
C ALA A 272 -20.41 23.56 1.18
N ARG A 273 -19.34 23.31 1.95
CA ARG A 273 -19.34 22.30 3.01
C ARG A 273 -20.26 22.68 4.17
N GLU A 274 -20.17 23.91 4.64
CA GLU A 274 -21.05 24.42 5.71
C GLU A 274 -22.53 24.32 5.30
N ARG A 275 -22.86 24.68 4.05
CA ARG A 275 -24.22 24.48 3.50
C ARG A 275 -24.65 23.02 3.50
N LEU A 276 -23.78 22.12 3.05
CA LEU A 276 -24.08 20.69 3.02
C LEU A 276 -24.30 20.15 4.45
N GLU A 277 -23.43 20.50 5.40
CA GLU A 277 -23.57 20.11 6.81
C GLU A 277 -24.90 20.59 7.40
N ASN A 278 -25.31 21.83 7.11
CA ASN A 278 -26.60 22.36 7.52
C ASN A 278 -27.78 21.60 6.91
N LEU A 279 -27.70 21.23 5.63
CA LEU A 279 -28.75 20.44 4.95
C LEU A 279 -28.85 19.01 5.50
N LEU A 280 -27.73 18.44 5.97
CA LEU A 280 -27.69 17.08 6.53
C LEU A 280 -28.04 17.06 8.03
N SER A 281 -27.91 18.18 8.73
CA SER A 281 -28.21 18.28 10.16
C SER A 281 -29.65 17.86 10.46
N GLY A 282 -29.83 16.94 11.41
CA GLY A 282 -31.14 16.39 11.80
C GLY A 282 -31.76 15.41 10.80
N SER A 283 -31.16 15.19 9.63
CA SER A 283 -31.65 14.23 8.64
C SER A 283 -31.40 12.79 9.12
N LYS A 284 -32.46 11.98 9.18
CA LYS A 284 -32.32 10.54 9.43
C LYS A 284 -31.91 9.85 8.13
N ILE A 285 -30.63 9.56 7.98
CA ILE A 285 -30.08 8.90 6.79
C ILE A 285 -30.04 7.38 7.02
N GLY A 286 -30.54 6.60 6.07
CA GLY A 286 -30.47 5.14 6.07
C GLY A 286 -29.09 4.58 5.71
N VAL A 287 -28.95 3.26 5.79
CA VAL A 287 -27.71 2.55 5.46
C VAL A 287 -27.79 1.96 4.06
N LEU A 288 -26.77 2.22 3.24
CA LEU A 288 -26.57 1.59 1.95
C LEU A 288 -25.45 0.54 2.03
N VAL A 289 -25.78 -0.69 1.67
CA VAL A 289 -24.81 -1.78 1.52
C VAL A 289 -24.82 -2.22 0.07
N VAL A 290 -23.64 -2.23 -0.54
CA VAL A 290 -23.51 -2.60 -1.96
C VAL A 290 -22.44 -3.66 -2.18
N SER A 291 -22.66 -4.62 -3.07
CA SER A 291 -21.61 -5.57 -3.47
C SER A 291 -20.48 -4.88 -4.25
N THR A 292 -19.28 -5.46 -4.26
CA THR A 292 -18.16 -4.99 -5.13
C THR A 292 -18.56 -4.86 -6.60
N ALA A 293 -18.12 -3.79 -7.24
CA ALA A 293 -18.26 -3.63 -8.69
C ALA A 293 -17.32 -4.59 -9.45
N THR A 294 -17.84 -5.20 -10.51
CA THR A 294 -17.01 -6.01 -11.43
C THR A 294 -16.28 -5.14 -12.44
N GLY A 295 -16.85 -4.00 -12.83
CA GLY A 295 -16.24 -3.01 -13.70
C GLY A 295 -15.63 -1.83 -12.94
N ARG A 296 -14.96 -0.92 -13.66
CA ARG A 296 -14.54 0.36 -13.08
C ARG A 296 -15.77 1.27 -12.99
N PRO A 297 -16.20 1.71 -11.79
CA PRO A 297 -17.25 2.72 -11.68
C PRO A 297 -16.77 4.02 -12.35
N ARG A 298 -17.51 4.52 -13.33
CA ARG A 298 -17.19 5.75 -14.09
C ARG A 298 -18.25 6.82 -13.82
N GLY A 299 -17.83 8.09 -13.94
CA GLY A 299 -18.71 9.26 -13.81
C GLY A 299 -18.60 10.00 -12.47
N LEU A 300 -18.95 11.28 -12.49
CA LEU A 300 -18.86 12.15 -11.31
C LEU A 300 -19.83 11.75 -10.19
N ARG A 301 -21.04 11.29 -10.54
CA ARG A 301 -22.07 10.91 -9.55
C ARG A 301 -21.66 9.75 -8.63
N VAL A 302 -20.76 8.87 -9.05
CA VAL A 302 -20.25 7.79 -8.18
C VAL A 302 -19.55 8.37 -6.93
N LYS A 303 -18.94 9.55 -7.06
CA LYS A 303 -18.25 10.22 -5.96
C LYS A 303 -19.24 10.74 -4.90
N LEU A 304 -20.55 10.77 -5.17
CA LEU A 304 -21.57 11.14 -4.18
C LEU A 304 -21.59 10.15 -3.01
N PHE A 305 -21.39 8.85 -3.24
CA PHE A 305 -21.30 7.87 -2.14
C PHE A 305 -20.13 8.18 -1.19
N ARG A 306 -19.04 8.73 -1.72
CA ARG A 306 -17.92 9.14 -0.87
C ARG A 306 -18.23 10.40 -0.08
N GLU A 307 -18.84 11.38 -0.73
CA GLU A 307 -19.10 12.67 -0.09
C GLU A 307 -20.22 12.56 0.95
N LEU A 308 -21.31 11.85 0.62
CA LEU A 308 -22.52 11.74 1.45
C LEU A 308 -22.54 10.52 2.38
N LEU A 309 -21.95 9.40 1.96
CA LEU A 309 -22.01 8.12 2.68
C LEU A 309 -20.63 7.63 3.16
N HIS A 310 -19.58 8.41 2.92
CA HIS A 310 -18.20 8.18 3.37
C HIS A 310 -17.55 6.86 2.88
N PHE A 311 -18.02 6.29 1.77
CA PHE A 311 -17.38 5.13 1.13
C PHE A 311 -17.19 5.28 -0.39
N GLU A 312 -16.11 4.72 -0.91
CA GLU A 312 -15.85 4.53 -2.33
C GLU A 312 -15.98 3.04 -2.68
N ILE A 313 -16.67 2.77 -3.80
CA ILE A 313 -16.79 1.43 -4.35
C ILE A 313 -15.42 0.94 -4.83
N GLY A 314 -14.92 -0.11 -4.18
CA GLY A 314 -13.73 -0.84 -4.60
C GLY A 314 -14.00 -1.71 -5.82
N SER A 315 -12.94 -2.18 -6.49
CA SER A 315 -13.09 -3.16 -7.58
C SER A 315 -12.80 -4.58 -7.10
N ARG A 316 -13.34 -5.57 -7.81
CA ARG A 316 -13.07 -7.03 -7.74
C ARG A 316 -12.30 -7.52 -6.51
N ALA A 317 -13.01 -8.21 -5.62
CA ALA A 317 -12.39 -9.11 -4.65
C ALA A 317 -11.72 -10.30 -5.38
N GLU A 318 -10.68 -10.86 -4.77
CA GLU A 318 -10.06 -12.12 -5.16
C GLU A 318 -11.13 -13.23 -5.21
N LEU A 319 -11.08 -14.07 -6.25
CA LEU A 319 -12.04 -15.17 -6.43
C LEU A 319 -11.57 -16.37 -5.61
N LEU A 320 -12.23 -16.63 -4.47
CA LEU A 320 -12.10 -17.91 -3.79
C LEU A 320 -12.73 -19.01 -4.65
N ARG A 321 -11.91 -19.95 -5.09
CA ARG A 321 -12.32 -21.05 -5.98
C ARG A 321 -11.58 -22.34 -5.61
N ASN A 322 -12.33 -23.40 -5.30
CA ASN A 322 -11.82 -24.77 -5.16
C ASN A 322 -12.27 -25.54 -6.41
N VAL A 323 -11.66 -25.22 -7.55
CA VAL A 323 -11.99 -25.83 -8.83
C VAL A 323 -10.76 -26.47 -9.40
N VAL A 324 -10.89 -27.73 -9.77
CA VAL A 324 -9.88 -28.43 -10.57
C VAL A 324 -9.98 -27.88 -11.99
N ASP A 325 -8.97 -27.14 -12.44
CA ASP A 325 -8.86 -26.69 -13.83
C ASP A 325 -8.23 -27.80 -14.68
N ALA A 326 -9.03 -28.36 -15.58
CA ALA A 326 -8.61 -29.40 -16.51
C ALA A 326 -8.72 -28.93 -17.96
N TYR A 327 -7.92 -29.53 -18.84
CA TYR A 327 -8.02 -29.30 -20.27
C TYR A 327 -7.93 -30.60 -21.06
N SER A 328 -8.51 -30.61 -22.26
CA SER A 328 -8.35 -31.68 -23.24
C SER A 328 -8.08 -31.05 -24.61
N LEU A 329 -7.07 -31.55 -25.31
CA LEU A 329 -6.72 -31.08 -26.64
C LEU A 329 -7.60 -31.78 -27.69
N LEU A 330 -8.02 -31.03 -28.69
CA LEU A 330 -8.70 -31.58 -29.86
C LEU A 330 -7.65 -31.98 -30.89
N ASP A 331 -7.30 -33.27 -30.94
CA ASP A 331 -6.31 -33.80 -31.90
C ASP A 331 -6.95 -34.01 -33.28
N ASP A 332 -7.99 -34.87 -33.37
CA ASP A 332 -8.79 -35.14 -34.57
C ASP A 332 -10.28 -35.34 -34.19
N GLY A 333 -11.22 -34.92 -35.05
CA GLY A 333 -12.67 -35.08 -34.87
C GLY A 333 -13.45 -33.76 -34.67
N LYS A 334 -14.78 -33.85 -34.52
CA LYS A 334 -15.63 -32.66 -34.32
C LYS A 334 -15.61 -32.23 -32.86
N LEU A 335 -15.48 -30.92 -32.61
CA LEU A 335 -15.49 -30.32 -31.28
C LEU A 335 -16.77 -30.71 -30.52
N GLU A 336 -17.90 -30.73 -31.21
CA GLU A 336 -19.21 -31.04 -30.66
C GLU A 336 -19.29 -32.48 -30.12
N GLU A 337 -18.71 -33.45 -30.83
CA GLU A 337 -18.65 -34.86 -30.43
C GLU A 337 -17.74 -35.05 -29.20
N LYS A 338 -16.54 -34.46 -29.21
CA LYS A 338 -15.58 -34.54 -28.09
C LYS A 338 -16.15 -33.91 -26.82
N VAL A 339 -16.81 -32.75 -26.93
CA VAL A 339 -17.48 -32.10 -25.80
C VAL A 339 -18.59 -32.99 -25.26
N ALA A 340 -19.42 -33.58 -26.12
CA ALA A 340 -20.48 -34.47 -25.70
C ALA A 340 -19.95 -35.73 -25.00
N ASP A 341 -18.84 -36.32 -25.47
CA ASP A 341 -18.17 -37.46 -24.81
C ASP A 341 -17.67 -37.12 -23.40
N ILE A 342 -17.06 -35.94 -23.25
CA ILE A 342 -16.59 -35.46 -21.95
C ILE A 342 -17.78 -35.26 -21.01
N VAL A 343 -18.82 -34.55 -21.46
CA VAL A 343 -20.02 -34.27 -20.63
C VAL A 343 -20.72 -35.58 -20.25
N ALA A 344 -20.79 -36.58 -21.14
CA ALA A 344 -21.32 -37.91 -20.84
C ALA A 344 -20.56 -38.63 -19.72
N LYS A 345 -19.21 -38.54 -19.70
CA LYS A 345 -18.40 -39.06 -18.60
C LYS A 345 -18.62 -38.33 -17.28
N LEU A 346 -18.89 -37.02 -17.33
CA LEU A 346 -19.12 -36.20 -16.14
C LEU A 346 -20.53 -36.36 -15.56
N GLY A 347 -21.52 -36.75 -16.38
CA GLY A 347 -22.89 -37.03 -15.95
C GLY A 347 -23.73 -35.76 -15.76
N LYS A 348 -24.64 -35.74 -14.78
CA LYS A 348 -25.61 -34.64 -14.58
C LYS A 348 -25.01 -33.41 -13.91
N GLY A 349 -25.72 -32.28 -13.95
CA GLY A 349 -25.35 -31.04 -13.24
C GLY A 349 -24.31 -30.20 -13.98
N GLY A 350 -24.28 -30.30 -15.32
CA GLY A 350 -23.29 -29.65 -16.17
C GLY A 350 -23.69 -28.28 -16.70
N LEU A 351 -22.73 -27.35 -16.74
CA LEU A 351 -22.82 -26.12 -17.51
C LEU A 351 -21.90 -26.20 -18.73
N VAL A 352 -22.45 -26.05 -19.93
CA VAL A 352 -21.66 -26.07 -21.17
C VAL A 352 -21.63 -24.69 -21.80
N PHE A 353 -20.44 -24.19 -22.05
CA PHE A 353 -20.20 -22.85 -22.58
C PHE A 353 -19.71 -22.89 -24.02
N VAL A 354 -20.43 -22.22 -24.92
CA VAL A 354 -20.05 -22.03 -26.33
C VAL A 354 -19.61 -20.59 -26.59
N GLN A 355 -18.73 -20.37 -27.57
CA GLN A 355 -18.22 -19.02 -27.86
C GLN A 355 -19.32 -18.11 -28.45
N PRO A 356 -19.29 -16.80 -28.15
CA PRO A 356 -20.20 -15.83 -28.78
C PRO A 356 -20.04 -15.85 -30.31
N GLY A 357 -21.16 -15.93 -31.03
CA GLY A 357 -21.15 -16.02 -32.50
C GLY A 357 -20.96 -17.44 -33.05
N THR A 358 -21.01 -18.47 -32.22
CA THR A 358 -21.11 -19.87 -32.68
C THR A 358 -22.39 -20.05 -33.54
N PRO A 359 -22.30 -20.59 -34.77
CA PRO A 359 -23.47 -20.83 -35.61
C PRO A 359 -24.51 -21.74 -34.93
N GLN A 360 -25.80 -21.46 -35.17
CA GLN A 360 -26.90 -22.22 -34.56
C GLN A 360 -26.82 -23.72 -34.90
N GLU A 361 -26.42 -24.06 -36.13
CA GLU A 361 -26.23 -25.45 -36.59
C GLU A 361 -25.28 -26.26 -35.70
N LYS A 362 -24.19 -25.64 -35.23
CA LYS A 362 -23.22 -26.29 -34.33
C LYS A 362 -23.80 -26.50 -32.93
N ILE A 363 -24.61 -25.55 -32.45
CA ILE A 363 -25.31 -25.68 -31.17
C ILE A 363 -26.33 -26.81 -31.23
N ASP A 364 -27.11 -26.88 -32.31
CA ASP A 364 -28.11 -27.92 -32.52
C ASP A 364 -27.44 -29.30 -32.67
N THR A 365 -26.28 -29.36 -33.32
CA THR A 365 -25.45 -30.57 -33.41
C THR A 365 -24.99 -31.01 -32.01
N LEU A 366 -24.43 -30.11 -31.21
CA LEU A 366 -24.01 -30.42 -29.85
C LEU A 366 -25.17 -30.89 -28.95
N LEU A 367 -26.36 -30.27 -29.09
CA LEU A 367 -27.55 -30.71 -28.35
C LEU A 367 -27.96 -32.13 -28.74
N LYS A 368 -27.97 -32.46 -30.04
CA LYS A 368 -28.27 -33.83 -30.52
C LYS A 368 -27.25 -34.86 -30.04
N GLU A 369 -25.97 -34.52 -30.04
CA GLU A 369 -24.89 -35.41 -29.55
C GLU A 369 -24.98 -35.65 -28.03
N LEU A 370 -25.46 -34.68 -27.26
CA LEU A 370 -25.73 -34.85 -25.83
C LEU A 370 -26.96 -35.75 -25.60
N GLU A 371 -28.03 -35.54 -26.37
CA GLU A 371 -29.24 -36.36 -26.29
C GLU A 371 -28.99 -37.81 -26.70
N SER A 372 -28.17 -38.06 -27.75
CA SER A 372 -27.81 -39.42 -28.19
C SER A 372 -27.01 -40.19 -27.13
N ARG A 373 -26.32 -39.49 -26.23
CA ARG A 373 -25.61 -40.05 -25.06
C ARG A 373 -26.46 -40.10 -23.80
N GLY A 374 -27.78 -39.87 -23.92
CA GLY A 374 -28.74 -40.00 -22.82
C GLY A 374 -28.82 -38.79 -21.87
N LEU A 375 -28.26 -37.64 -22.25
CA LEU A 375 -28.30 -36.42 -21.45
C LEU A 375 -29.35 -35.44 -21.98
N LYS A 376 -30.24 -34.97 -21.10
CA LYS A 376 -31.22 -33.94 -21.44
C LYS A 376 -30.57 -32.56 -21.35
N ALA A 377 -30.37 -31.92 -22.49
CA ALA A 377 -29.69 -30.63 -22.58
C ALA A 377 -30.54 -29.57 -23.29
N LYS A 378 -30.41 -28.30 -22.88
CA LYS A 378 -31.04 -27.17 -23.58
C LYS A 378 -30.19 -25.91 -23.59
N LEU A 379 -30.33 -25.13 -24.67
CA LEU A 379 -29.78 -23.78 -24.76
C LEU A 379 -30.62 -22.79 -23.94
N LEU A 380 -29.99 -22.18 -22.95
CA LEU A 380 -30.63 -21.18 -22.11
C LEU A 380 -30.66 -19.81 -22.80
N THR A 381 -31.85 -19.26 -23.01
CA THR A 381 -32.06 -17.91 -23.54
C THR A 381 -32.76 -17.01 -22.52
N SER A 382 -32.64 -15.69 -22.66
CA SER A 382 -33.26 -14.71 -21.76
C SER A 382 -34.80 -14.79 -21.71
N LYS A 383 -35.42 -15.45 -22.70
CA LYS A 383 -36.88 -15.60 -22.84
C LYS A 383 -37.44 -16.84 -22.12
N ASN A 384 -36.69 -17.94 -22.01
CA ASN A 384 -37.16 -19.21 -21.44
C ASN A 384 -36.54 -19.50 -20.06
N LYS A 385 -37.18 -18.99 -19.01
CA LYS A 385 -36.73 -19.20 -17.60
C LYS A 385 -37.17 -20.54 -17.00
N LYS A 386 -38.13 -21.23 -17.62
CA LYS A 386 -38.65 -22.52 -17.13
C LYS A 386 -37.58 -23.62 -17.15
N ASP A 387 -36.62 -23.54 -18.08
CA ASP A 387 -35.55 -24.54 -18.19
C ASP A 387 -34.57 -24.47 -17.00
N ILE A 388 -34.44 -23.32 -16.32
CA ILE A 388 -33.64 -23.21 -15.08
C ILE A 388 -34.31 -24.00 -13.95
N ASP A 389 -35.63 -23.80 -13.77
CA ASP A 389 -36.39 -24.51 -12.74
C ASP A 389 -36.40 -26.04 -13.04
N ALA A 390 -36.43 -26.44 -14.32
CA ALA A 390 -36.35 -27.84 -14.74
C ALA A 390 -34.98 -28.46 -14.45
N PHE A 391 -33.89 -27.71 -14.67
CA PHE A 391 -32.53 -28.13 -14.29
C PHE A 391 -32.37 -28.27 -12.77
N GLU A 392 -32.93 -27.33 -11.99
CA GLU A 392 -32.90 -27.40 -10.51
C GLU A 392 -33.62 -28.64 -9.98
N ARG A 393 -34.75 -29.04 -10.59
CA ARG A 393 -35.49 -30.27 -10.24
C ARG A 393 -34.88 -31.56 -10.78
N GLY A 394 -33.82 -31.48 -11.59
CA GLY A 394 -33.19 -32.65 -12.23
C GLY A 394 -33.95 -33.22 -13.44
N GLU A 395 -34.88 -32.45 -14.02
CA GLU A 395 -35.57 -32.80 -15.29
C GLU A 395 -34.66 -32.57 -16.51
N LEU A 396 -33.72 -31.62 -16.39
CA LEU A 396 -32.64 -31.38 -17.35
C LEU A 396 -31.29 -31.71 -16.69
N ASP A 397 -30.40 -32.36 -17.43
CA ASP A 397 -29.10 -32.80 -16.92
C ASP A 397 -27.99 -31.76 -17.19
N VAL A 398 -28.13 -30.96 -18.27
CA VAL A 398 -27.11 -30.00 -18.74
C VAL A 398 -27.74 -28.71 -19.27
N LEU A 399 -27.15 -27.55 -18.95
CA LEU A 399 -27.51 -26.25 -19.53
C LEU A 399 -26.42 -25.72 -20.45
N LEU A 400 -26.79 -25.34 -21.67
CA LEU A 400 -25.91 -24.68 -22.63
C LEU A 400 -26.10 -23.16 -22.58
N GLY A 401 -25.01 -22.41 -22.74
CA GLY A 401 -25.07 -20.95 -22.85
C GLY A 401 -23.80 -20.34 -23.41
N TYR A 402 -23.87 -19.06 -23.76
CA TYR A 402 -22.72 -18.36 -24.33
C TYR A 402 -21.72 -17.95 -23.26
N ALA A 403 -20.42 -18.16 -23.53
CA ALA A 403 -19.28 -17.70 -22.75
C ALA A 403 -19.16 -16.17 -22.83
N THR A 404 -20.08 -15.46 -22.18
CA THR A 404 -20.08 -13.99 -22.10
C THR A 404 -20.13 -13.58 -20.64
N TYR A 405 -19.30 -12.61 -20.26
CA TYR A 405 -19.20 -12.15 -18.87
C TYR A 405 -20.55 -11.77 -18.22
N TYR A 406 -21.46 -11.17 -18.99
CA TYR A 406 -22.81 -10.79 -18.54
C TYR A 406 -23.91 -11.82 -18.90
N GLY A 407 -23.52 -13.00 -19.38
CA GLY A 407 -24.43 -14.08 -19.74
C GLY A 407 -25.20 -14.64 -18.54
N LEU A 408 -26.37 -15.21 -18.81
CA LEU A 408 -27.26 -15.73 -17.76
C LEU A 408 -26.64 -16.91 -16.99
N LEU A 409 -25.93 -17.83 -17.66
CA LEU A 409 -25.20 -18.92 -17.00
C LEU A 409 -23.96 -18.42 -16.24
N VAL A 410 -23.26 -17.41 -16.77
CA VAL A 410 -22.01 -16.90 -16.18
C VAL A 410 -22.26 -16.09 -14.91
N ARG A 411 -23.32 -15.27 -14.87
CA ARG A 411 -23.61 -14.37 -13.73
C ARG A 411 -24.96 -14.60 -13.05
N GLY A 412 -25.95 -15.11 -13.78
CA GLY A 412 -27.38 -15.05 -13.41
C GLY A 412 -27.96 -16.28 -12.73
N ILE A 413 -27.14 -17.27 -12.35
CA ILE A 413 -27.57 -18.49 -11.66
C ILE A 413 -26.75 -18.72 -10.38
N ASP A 414 -27.43 -19.21 -9.34
CA ASP A 414 -26.86 -19.58 -8.04
C ASP A 414 -27.47 -20.90 -7.51
N MET A 415 -26.93 -22.05 -7.96
CA MET A 415 -27.42 -23.39 -7.60
C MET A 415 -26.27 -24.32 -7.18
N PRO A 416 -25.60 -24.04 -6.05
CA PRO A 416 -24.41 -24.79 -5.63
C PRO A 416 -24.69 -26.25 -5.24
N HIS A 417 -25.95 -26.63 -5.02
CA HIS A 417 -26.37 -28.00 -4.70
C HIS A 417 -26.62 -28.88 -5.96
N VAL A 418 -26.62 -28.27 -7.15
CA VAL A 418 -26.89 -28.93 -8.44
C VAL A 418 -25.66 -28.87 -9.36
N ILE A 419 -25.03 -27.70 -9.47
CA ILE A 419 -23.96 -27.47 -10.46
C ILE A 419 -22.68 -28.18 -10.02
N ARG A 420 -22.22 -29.17 -10.78
CA ARG A 420 -21.04 -29.99 -10.48
C ARG A 420 -19.81 -29.55 -11.27
N TYR A 421 -19.99 -29.23 -12.55
CA TYR A 421 -18.88 -28.96 -13.45
C TYR A 421 -19.25 -27.95 -14.56
N ALA A 422 -18.22 -27.37 -15.18
CA ALA A 422 -18.31 -26.47 -16.31
C ALA A 422 -17.43 -26.99 -17.45
N VAL A 423 -17.96 -27.08 -18.67
CA VAL A 423 -17.22 -27.46 -19.87
C VAL A 423 -17.24 -26.32 -20.87
N PHE A 424 -16.07 -25.91 -21.35
CA PHE A 424 -15.92 -24.89 -22.38
C PHE A 424 -15.61 -25.55 -23.72
N ALA A 425 -16.53 -25.40 -24.68
CA ALA A 425 -16.32 -25.79 -26.07
C ALA A 425 -15.50 -24.69 -26.76
N GLU A 426 -14.17 -24.88 -26.83
CA GLU A 426 -13.13 -23.87 -27.10
C GLU A 426 -12.78 -22.93 -25.93
N VAL A 427 -11.52 -22.49 -25.91
CA VAL A 427 -10.94 -21.51 -24.98
C VAL A 427 -11.77 -20.22 -25.04
N PRO A 428 -12.30 -19.69 -23.92
CA PRO A 428 -12.94 -18.37 -23.89
C PRO A 428 -11.99 -17.28 -24.42
N HIS A 429 -12.42 -16.56 -25.46
CA HIS A 429 -11.57 -15.55 -26.09
C HIS A 429 -12.32 -14.36 -26.65
N PHE A 430 -11.63 -13.23 -26.72
CA PHE A 430 -12.01 -12.09 -27.53
C PHE A 430 -11.41 -12.22 -28.93
N ARG A 431 -12.19 -11.89 -29.96
CA ARG A 431 -11.72 -11.74 -31.35
C ARG A 431 -11.66 -10.27 -31.72
N PHE A 432 -10.51 -9.82 -32.22
CA PHE A 432 -10.30 -8.47 -32.73
C PHE A 432 -9.84 -8.55 -34.18
N ALA A 433 -10.45 -7.80 -35.09
CA ALA A 433 -9.87 -7.62 -36.42
C ALA A 433 -8.55 -6.84 -36.27
N ALA A 434 -7.50 -7.26 -36.97
CA ALA A 434 -6.21 -6.58 -37.00
C ALA A 434 -6.24 -5.29 -37.85
N GLU A 435 -7.33 -5.05 -38.58
CA GLU A 435 -7.57 -3.82 -39.35
C GLU A 435 -7.69 -2.61 -38.40
N VAL A 436 -6.66 -1.77 -38.39
CA VAL A 436 -6.53 -0.60 -37.51
C VAL A 436 -7.52 0.54 -37.87
N GLU A 437 -8.04 0.51 -39.09
CA GLU A 437 -8.90 1.56 -39.69
C GLU A 437 -10.25 1.69 -38.99
N GLU A 438 -10.87 0.57 -38.62
CA GLU A 438 -12.18 0.54 -37.95
C GLU A 438 -12.05 0.39 -36.42
N ALA A 439 -10.82 0.47 -35.88
CA ALA A 439 -10.57 0.27 -34.46
C ALA A 439 -11.08 1.45 -33.62
N SER A 440 -11.89 1.15 -32.60
CA SER A 440 -12.35 2.12 -31.60
C SER A 440 -11.20 2.64 -30.72
N PRO A 441 -11.38 3.77 -30.00
CA PRO A 441 -10.31 4.35 -29.18
C PRO A 441 -9.65 3.36 -28.20
N LEU A 442 -10.45 2.51 -27.55
CA LEU A 442 -9.94 1.49 -26.64
C LEU A 442 -9.16 0.39 -27.37
N ARG A 443 -9.62 0.00 -28.57
CA ARG A 443 -8.96 -1.02 -29.40
C ARG A 443 -7.59 -0.55 -29.88
N LEU A 444 -7.47 0.72 -30.28
CA LEU A 444 -6.18 1.32 -30.65
C LEU A 444 -5.20 1.27 -29.48
N LEU A 445 -5.64 1.61 -28.27
CA LEU A 445 -4.77 1.51 -27.08
C LEU A 445 -4.36 0.08 -26.74
N GLN A 446 -5.24 -0.90 -26.96
CA GLN A 446 -4.94 -2.33 -26.77
C GLN A 446 -3.90 -2.82 -27.78
N LEU A 447 -4.07 -2.49 -29.06
CA LEU A 447 -3.10 -2.79 -30.12
C LEU A 447 -1.74 -2.16 -29.84
N ALA A 448 -1.72 -0.89 -29.40
CA ALA A 448 -0.49 -0.21 -29.01
C ALA A 448 0.25 -0.92 -27.88
N GLN A 449 -0.47 -1.40 -26.87
CA GLN A 449 0.12 -2.13 -25.75
C GLN A 449 0.74 -3.45 -26.20
N VAL A 450 0.10 -4.15 -27.13
CA VAL A 450 0.57 -5.43 -27.67
C VAL A 450 1.83 -5.21 -28.52
N LEU A 451 1.79 -4.30 -29.49
CA LEU A 451 2.92 -4.00 -30.38
C LEU A 451 4.11 -3.37 -29.64
N ARG A 452 3.89 -2.67 -28.52
CA ARG A 452 4.97 -2.10 -27.71
C ARG A 452 6.00 -3.12 -27.22
N SER A 453 5.58 -4.38 -27.04
CA SER A 453 6.44 -5.48 -26.54
C SER A 453 7.56 -5.89 -27.50
N VAL A 454 7.42 -5.56 -28.79
CA VAL A 454 8.40 -5.85 -29.84
C VAL A 454 9.18 -4.60 -30.28
N LEU A 455 8.96 -3.44 -29.62
CA LEU A 455 9.65 -2.19 -29.92
C LEU A 455 10.77 -1.90 -28.93
N SER A 456 11.85 -1.31 -29.42
CA SER A 456 13.00 -0.85 -28.62
C SER A 456 13.38 0.61 -28.95
N GLY A 457 14.15 1.25 -28.07
CA GLY A 457 14.68 2.59 -28.29
C GLY A 457 13.64 3.71 -28.43
N ASN A 458 13.85 4.61 -29.39
CA ASN A 458 13.06 5.83 -29.55
C ASN A 458 11.62 5.60 -30.02
N GLU A 459 11.38 4.61 -30.90
CA GLU A 459 10.02 4.26 -31.36
C GLU A 459 9.13 3.82 -30.19
N ALA A 460 9.69 3.01 -29.28
CA ALA A 460 9.05 2.58 -28.04
C ALA A 460 8.69 3.77 -27.12
N MET A 461 9.62 4.71 -26.91
CA MET A 461 9.38 5.89 -26.08
C MET A 461 8.31 6.83 -26.66
N ALA A 462 8.28 6.99 -27.98
CA ALA A 462 7.29 7.82 -28.66
C ALA A 462 5.87 7.24 -28.49
N LEU A 463 5.73 5.93 -28.71
CA LEU A 463 4.47 5.21 -28.51
C LEU A 463 3.98 5.32 -27.05
N ASP A 464 4.88 5.16 -26.08
CA ASP A 464 4.57 5.25 -24.65
C ASP A 464 4.01 6.62 -24.26
N ARG A 465 4.62 7.71 -24.75
CA ARG A 465 4.15 9.07 -24.46
C ARG A 465 2.76 9.32 -25.05
N LEU A 466 2.53 8.89 -26.28
CA LEU A 466 1.25 9.07 -26.97
C LEU A 466 0.13 8.28 -26.27
N VAL A 467 0.39 7.01 -25.95
CA VAL A 467 -0.55 6.13 -25.22
C VAL A 467 -0.86 6.71 -23.84
N ALA A 468 0.13 7.20 -23.09
CA ALA A 468 -0.07 7.78 -21.76
C ALA A 468 -0.97 9.03 -21.81
N ASN A 469 -0.81 9.88 -22.82
CA ASN A 469 -1.64 11.07 -23.02
C ASN A 469 -3.08 10.69 -23.36
N LEU A 470 -3.26 9.79 -24.33
CA LEU A 470 -4.58 9.29 -24.72
C LEU A 470 -5.32 8.58 -23.59
N ARG A 471 -4.62 7.74 -22.82
CA ARG A 471 -5.21 6.99 -21.71
C ARG A 471 -5.75 7.93 -20.62
N ARG A 472 -5.01 8.99 -20.28
CA ARG A 472 -5.46 10.02 -19.33
C ARG A 472 -6.68 10.77 -19.86
N GLY A 473 -6.67 11.17 -21.12
CA GLY A 473 -7.79 11.89 -21.73
C GLY A 473 -9.07 11.06 -21.79
N LEU A 474 -8.99 9.82 -22.28
CA LEU A 474 -10.13 8.93 -22.43
C LEU A 474 -10.74 8.47 -21.09
N GLN A 475 -9.94 8.32 -20.04
CA GLN A 475 -10.43 7.90 -18.72
C GLN A 475 -11.36 8.93 -18.06
N ASN A 476 -11.20 10.21 -18.39
CA ASN A 476 -11.98 11.30 -17.81
C ASN A 476 -13.27 11.62 -18.59
N LEU A 477 -13.48 10.99 -19.74
CA LEU A 477 -14.68 11.22 -20.55
C LEU A 477 -15.91 10.54 -19.95
N GLU A 478 -17.03 11.26 -20.01
CA GLU A 478 -18.35 10.67 -19.76
C GLU A 478 -18.75 9.69 -20.88
N GLN A 479 -19.68 8.79 -20.59
CA GLN A 479 -20.07 7.74 -21.53
C GLN A 479 -20.63 8.30 -22.86
N GLY A 480 -21.37 9.42 -22.81
CA GLY A 480 -21.88 10.09 -24.01
C GLY A 480 -20.76 10.69 -24.86
N ALA A 481 -19.84 11.43 -24.24
CA ALA A 481 -18.67 12.01 -24.91
C ALA A 481 -17.75 10.93 -25.51
N TYR A 482 -17.58 9.81 -24.81
CA TYR A 482 -16.83 8.66 -25.33
C TYR A 482 -17.50 8.01 -26.55
N ARG A 483 -18.83 7.89 -26.55
CA ARG A 483 -19.59 7.37 -27.71
C ARG A 483 -19.44 8.31 -28.91
N MET A 484 -19.67 9.61 -28.72
CA MET A 484 -19.49 10.62 -29.76
C MET A 484 -18.07 10.58 -30.35
N LEU A 485 -17.03 10.51 -29.51
CA LEU A 485 -15.65 10.37 -30.00
C LEU A 485 -15.42 9.08 -30.80
N THR A 486 -16.07 7.98 -30.41
CA THR A 486 -15.96 6.70 -31.11
C THR A 486 -16.66 6.76 -32.46
N GLU A 487 -17.85 7.35 -32.52
CA GLU A 487 -18.63 7.57 -33.75
C GLU A 487 -17.89 8.52 -34.70
N SER A 488 -17.37 9.64 -34.19
CA SER A 488 -16.50 10.57 -34.93
C SER A 488 -15.28 9.88 -35.52
N LEU A 489 -14.59 9.05 -34.74
CA LEU A 489 -13.39 8.32 -35.19
C LEU A 489 -13.70 7.26 -36.28
N ALA A 490 -14.92 6.69 -36.26
CA ALA A 490 -15.40 5.78 -37.31
C ALA A 490 -15.84 6.55 -38.57
N ALA A 491 -16.51 7.69 -38.41
CA ALA A 491 -16.98 8.53 -39.51
C ALA A 491 -15.91 9.42 -40.14
N GLY A 492 -14.73 9.54 -39.51
CA GLY A 492 -13.67 10.46 -39.94
C GLY A 492 -13.97 11.94 -39.68
N SER A 493 -15.04 12.26 -38.95
CA SER A 493 -15.46 13.63 -38.65
C SER A 493 -14.81 14.13 -37.36
N ARG A 494 -14.03 15.21 -37.45
CA ARG A 494 -13.35 15.78 -36.29
C ARG A 494 -14.33 16.56 -35.38
N PRO A 495 -14.52 16.16 -34.11
CA PRO A 495 -15.37 16.90 -33.18
C PRO A 495 -14.67 18.18 -32.65
N GLU A 496 -15.44 19.12 -32.12
CA GLU A 496 -14.90 20.37 -31.57
C GLU A 496 -14.34 20.23 -30.13
N GLY A 497 -13.56 21.23 -29.72
CA GLY A 497 -13.04 21.35 -28.35
C GLY A 497 -12.09 20.22 -27.93
N TYR A 498 -12.22 19.77 -26.67
CA TYR A 498 -11.34 18.74 -26.09
C TYR A 498 -11.47 17.37 -26.78
N LEU A 499 -12.66 17.05 -27.31
CA LEU A 499 -12.86 15.82 -28.07
C LEU A 499 -12.07 15.85 -29.38
N GLY A 500 -11.95 17.02 -30.03
CA GLY A 500 -11.12 17.20 -31.23
C GLY A 500 -9.64 16.94 -30.95
N TYR A 501 -9.11 17.45 -29.83
CA TYR A 501 -7.73 17.16 -29.42
C TYR A 501 -7.48 15.65 -29.22
N LEU A 502 -8.41 14.93 -28.57
CA LEU A 502 -8.29 13.48 -28.38
C LEU A 502 -8.44 12.72 -29.69
N PHE A 503 -9.33 13.16 -30.59
CA PHE A 503 -9.48 12.63 -31.94
C PHE A 503 -8.16 12.70 -32.71
N ASP A 504 -7.50 13.86 -32.72
CA ASP A 504 -6.24 14.06 -33.45
C ASP A 504 -5.14 13.10 -32.97
N ARG A 505 -5.04 12.91 -31.64
CA ARG A 505 -4.09 11.96 -31.04
C ARG A 505 -4.44 10.50 -31.32
N LEU A 506 -5.73 10.16 -31.43
CA LEU A 506 -6.17 8.81 -31.82
C LEU A 506 -5.88 8.53 -33.29
N VAL A 507 -6.00 9.52 -34.17
CA VAL A 507 -5.60 9.42 -35.57
C VAL A 507 -4.09 9.25 -35.70
N GLU A 508 -3.30 10.01 -34.93
CA GLU A 508 -1.84 9.83 -34.84
C GLU A 508 -1.48 8.39 -34.40
N LEU A 509 -2.14 7.89 -33.36
CA LEU A 509 -1.94 6.52 -32.89
C LEU A 509 -2.32 5.49 -33.97
N ARG A 510 -3.46 5.68 -34.65
CA ARG A 510 -3.92 4.81 -35.74
C ARG A 510 -2.85 4.69 -36.84
N LYS A 511 -2.26 5.82 -37.27
CA LYS A 511 -1.19 5.82 -38.29
C LYS A 511 0.06 5.07 -37.84
N ILE A 512 0.51 5.29 -36.60
CA ILE A 512 1.66 4.58 -36.04
C ILE A 512 1.40 3.07 -36.02
N LEU A 513 0.23 2.65 -35.53
CA LEU A 513 -0.11 1.24 -35.44
C LEU A 513 -0.25 0.57 -36.81
N GLN A 514 -0.82 1.27 -37.81
CA GLN A 514 -0.84 0.80 -39.20
C GLN A 514 0.58 0.52 -39.71
N GLY A 515 1.50 1.48 -39.52
CA GLY A 515 2.89 1.31 -39.92
C GLY A 515 3.60 0.14 -39.23
N LEU A 516 3.25 -0.16 -37.98
CA LEU A 516 3.83 -1.27 -37.21
C LEU A 516 3.27 -2.64 -37.62
N VAL A 517 1.95 -2.74 -37.85
CA VAL A 517 1.29 -4.00 -38.26
C VAL A 517 1.71 -4.43 -39.66
N SER A 518 2.08 -3.48 -40.54
CA SER A 518 2.57 -3.79 -41.89
C SER A 518 4.00 -4.35 -41.93
N ARG A 519 4.77 -4.34 -40.82
CA ARG A 519 6.13 -4.90 -40.77
C ARG A 519 6.08 -6.39 -40.42
N GLU A 520 6.25 -7.28 -41.41
CA GLU A 520 6.18 -8.75 -41.21
C GLU A 520 7.14 -9.27 -40.13
N GLU A 521 8.34 -8.68 -40.00
CA GLU A 521 9.33 -9.03 -38.97
C GLU A 521 8.76 -8.81 -37.56
N LEU A 522 8.12 -7.66 -37.33
CA LEU A 522 7.50 -7.34 -36.04
C LEU A 522 6.31 -8.24 -35.75
N VAL A 523 5.52 -8.61 -36.76
CA VAL A 523 4.38 -9.53 -36.59
C VAL A 523 4.86 -10.94 -36.22
N LYS A 524 5.91 -11.45 -36.87
CA LYS A 524 6.53 -12.74 -36.52
C LYS A 524 7.20 -12.70 -35.14
N GLU A 525 7.81 -11.59 -34.77
CA GLU A 525 8.39 -11.41 -33.45
C GLU A 525 7.32 -11.26 -32.35
N LEU A 526 6.19 -10.64 -32.68
CA LEU A 526 5.02 -10.55 -31.81
C LEU A 526 4.45 -11.93 -31.52
N GLU A 527 4.37 -12.79 -32.54
CA GLU A 527 3.93 -14.17 -32.42
C GLU A 527 4.86 -15.00 -31.50
N LYS A 528 6.17 -14.70 -31.51
CA LYS A 528 7.15 -15.35 -30.61
C LYS A 528 7.12 -14.82 -29.18
N ARG A 529 6.87 -13.51 -28.99
CA ARG A 529 7.02 -12.83 -27.68
C ARG A 529 5.71 -12.61 -26.92
N THR A 530 4.54 -12.69 -27.56
CA THR A 530 3.25 -12.35 -26.94
C THR A 530 2.34 -13.56 -26.71
N LEU A 531 1.34 -13.38 -25.84
CA LEU A 531 0.32 -14.38 -25.51
C LEU A 531 -0.89 -14.34 -26.45
N ALA A 532 -0.73 -13.80 -27.66
CA ALA A 532 -1.82 -13.60 -28.60
C ALA A 532 -1.73 -14.61 -29.76
N SER A 533 -2.86 -15.16 -30.18
CA SER A 533 -2.95 -16.03 -31.37
C SER A 533 -3.45 -15.21 -32.55
N LEU A 534 -2.79 -15.30 -33.71
CA LEU A 534 -3.24 -14.66 -34.95
C LEU A 534 -4.01 -15.70 -35.79
N ARG A 535 -5.23 -15.38 -36.20
CA ARG A 535 -6.05 -16.25 -37.06
C ARG A 535 -6.53 -15.50 -38.29
N THR A 536 -6.39 -16.11 -39.45
CA THR A 536 -7.00 -15.62 -40.68
C THR A 536 -8.37 -16.27 -40.84
N VAL A 537 -9.44 -15.48 -40.83
CA VAL A 537 -10.81 -15.94 -41.06
C VAL A 537 -11.35 -15.18 -42.26
N ASN A 538 -11.74 -15.90 -43.32
CA ASN A 538 -12.25 -15.32 -44.57
C ASN A 538 -11.32 -14.25 -45.18
N GLY A 539 -10.01 -14.49 -45.16
CA GLY A 539 -8.99 -13.56 -45.70
C GLY A 539 -8.65 -12.37 -44.81
N LYS A 540 -9.30 -12.20 -43.66
CA LYS A 540 -9.01 -11.14 -42.69
C LYS A 540 -8.22 -11.67 -41.49
N LEU A 541 -7.19 -10.93 -41.08
CA LEU A 541 -6.37 -11.26 -39.92
C LEU A 541 -7.07 -10.82 -38.63
N TYR A 542 -7.23 -11.74 -37.68
CA TYR A 542 -7.78 -11.50 -36.36
C TYR A 542 -6.74 -11.78 -35.28
N LEU A 543 -6.66 -10.89 -34.30
CA LEU A 543 -5.99 -11.14 -33.04
C LEU A 543 -6.98 -11.81 -32.08
N VAL A 544 -6.61 -12.97 -31.57
CA VAL A 544 -7.39 -13.74 -30.59
C VAL A 544 -6.67 -13.66 -29.25
N LEU A 545 -7.37 -13.10 -28.24
CA LEU A 545 -6.85 -12.99 -26.87
C LEU A 545 -7.73 -13.78 -25.91
N PRO A 546 -7.17 -14.52 -24.95
CA PRO A 546 -7.98 -15.26 -23.99
C PRO A 546 -8.80 -14.32 -23.09
N ASP A 547 -9.99 -14.77 -22.70
CA ASP A 547 -10.93 -14.10 -21.78
C ASP A 547 -10.94 -14.82 -20.43
N ALA A 548 -9.82 -14.72 -19.71
CA ALA A 548 -9.69 -15.25 -18.34
C ALA A 548 -10.78 -14.75 -17.38
N PRO A 549 -11.22 -13.47 -17.42
CA PRO A 549 -12.35 -13.00 -16.62
C PRO A 549 -13.65 -13.79 -16.78
N THR A 550 -14.05 -14.13 -18.01
CA THR A 550 -15.24 -14.94 -18.27
C THR A 550 -15.03 -16.38 -17.80
N TYR A 551 -13.85 -16.95 -18.08
CA TYR A 551 -13.49 -18.30 -17.63
C TYR A 551 -13.61 -18.46 -16.10
N LEU A 552 -12.96 -17.58 -15.34
CA LEU A 552 -12.97 -17.62 -13.87
C LEU A 552 -14.37 -17.46 -13.28
N GLN A 553 -15.17 -16.57 -13.86
CA GLN A 553 -16.52 -16.29 -13.38
C GLN A 553 -17.48 -17.46 -13.65
N ALA A 554 -17.34 -18.11 -14.81
CA ALA A 554 -18.14 -19.24 -15.24
C ALA A 554 -17.75 -20.52 -14.49
N SER A 555 -16.46 -20.83 -14.42
CA SER A 555 -15.94 -21.96 -13.62
C SER A 555 -16.23 -21.78 -12.13
N GLY A 556 -16.16 -20.57 -11.58
CA GLY A 556 -16.57 -20.27 -10.19
C GLY A 556 -18.07 -20.47 -9.89
N ARG A 557 -18.89 -20.90 -10.85
CA ARG A 557 -20.26 -21.37 -10.59
C ARG A 557 -20.29 -22.81 -10.07
N THR A 558 -19.22 -23.57 -10.30
CA THR A 558 -19.09 -24.97 -9.85
C THR A 558 -18.49 -25.08 -8.45
N SER A 559 -18.05 -23.97 -7.86
CA SER A 559 -17.48 -23.95 -6.51
C SER A 559 -18.06 -22.78 -5.73
N ARG A 560 -18.68 -23.06 -4.58
CA ARG A 560 -19.29 -22.06 -3.70
C ARG A 560 -19.07 -22.37 -2.25
N MET A 561 -18.96 -21.33 -1.44
CA MET A 561 -18.85 -21.54 0.00
C MET A 561 -20.17 -22.02 0.59
N TYR A 562 -20.04 -22.97 1.50
CA TYR A 562 -21.10 -23.56 2.30
C TYR A 562 -20.55 -23.84 3.70
N ALA A 563 -21.33 -24.48 4.58
CA ALA A 563 -20.93 -24.71 5.98
C ALA A 563 -19.59 -25.45 6.15
N GLY A 564 -19.25 -26.36 5.24
CA GLY A 564 -18.03 -27.17 5.28
C GLY A 564 -16.80 -26.51 4.63
N GLY A 565 -16.91 -25.25 4.21
CA GLY A 565 -15.84 -24.55 3.49
C GLY A 565 -16.21 -24.25 2.04
N LEU A 566 -15.26 -24.39 1.13
CA LEU A 566 -15.45 -24.08 -0.29
C LEU A 566 -15.68 -25.37 -1.09
N SER A 567 -16.87 -25.51 -1.69
CA SER A 567 -17.23 -26.73 -2.41
C SER A 567 -16.29 -26.97 -3.58
N LYS A 568 -15.90 -28.22 -3.79
CA LYS A 568 -15.14 -28.65 -4.94
C LYS A 568 -15.99 -28.53 -6.20
N GLY A 569 -15.32 -28.22 -7.31
CA GLY A 569 -15.89 -28.19 -8.64
C GLY A 569 -14.87 -28.59 -9.69
N LEU A 570 -15.34 -28.87 -10.90
CA LEU A 570 -14.50 -29.20 -12.05
C LEU A 570 -14.75 -28.20 -13.18
N SER A 571 -13.69 -27.78 -13.86
CA SER A 571 -13.75 -26.95 -15.06
C SER A 571 -12.91 -27.62 -16.14
N VAL A 572 -13.50 -27.87 -17.31
CA VAL A 572 -12.81 -28.51 -18.44
C VAL A 572 -12.82 -27.57 -19.63
N VAL A 573 -11.64 -27.26 -20.18
CA VAL A 573 -11.52 -26.54 -21.45
C VAL A 573 -11.14 -27.52 -22.56
N VAL A 574 -12.01 -27.66 -23.57
CA VAL A 574 -11.69 -28.42 -24.78
C VAL A 574 -11.09 -27.45 -25.78
N ALA A 575 -9.78 -27.52 -26.00
CA ALA A 575 -9.04 -26.54 -26.79
C ALA A 575 -8.55 -27.14 -28.11
N SER A 576 -8.83 -26.47 -29.23
CA SER A 576 -8.24 -26.80 -30.52
C SER A 576 -6.95 -26.02 -30.79
N ASP A 577 -6.67 -24.97 -30.02
CA ASP A 577 -5.50 -24.12 -30.14
C ASP A 577 -4.68 -24.14 -28.86
N ARG A 578 -3.57 -24.88 -28.90
CA ARG A 578 -2.67 -25.07 -27.76
C ARG A 578 -2.06 -23.75 -27.28
N ARG A 579 -1.71 -22.83 -28.18
CA ARG A 579 -1.10 -21.55 -27.80
C ARG A 579 -2.09 -20.67 -27.07
N LEU A 580 -3.35 -20.63 -27.55
CA LEU A 580 -4.40 -19.86 -26.91
C LEU A 580 -4.75 -20.43 -25.51
N LEU A 581 -4.69 -21.75 -25.36
CA LEU A 581 -4.84 -22.42 -24.05
C LEU A 581 -3.69 -22.04 -23.10
N GLU A 582 -2.43 -22.17 -23.53
CA GLU A 582 -1.26 -21.80 -22.71
C GLU A 582 -1.32 -20.31 -22.29
N ALA A 583 -1.81 -19.44 -23.19
CA ALA A 583 -2.07 -18.04 -22.89
C ALA A 583 -3.17 -17.84 -21.83
N LEU A 584 -4.28 -18.59 -21.91
CA LEU A 584 -5.32 -18.58 -20.88
C LEU A 584 -4.75 -19.05 -19.53
N MET A 585 -4.01 -20.16 -19.51
CA MET A 585 -3.41 -20.73 -18.30
C MET A 585 -2.51 -19.71 -17.60
N LYS A 586 -1.64 -19.03 -18.35
CA LYS A 586 -0.76 -17.99 -17.82
C LYS A 586 -1.53 -16.77 -17.32
N GLN A 587 -2.59 -16.35 -18.02
CA GLN A 587 -3.44 -15.27 -17.53
C GLN A 587 -4.19 -15.65 -16.26
N VAL A 588 -4.74 -16.86 -16.18
CA VAL A 588 -5.43 -17.36 -14.99
C VAL A 588 -4.49 -17.42 -13.79
N ALA A 589 -3.24 -17.85 -13.97
CA ALA A 589 -2.22 -17.80 -12.93
C ALA A 589 -1.93 -16.37 -12.40
N TRP A 590 -2.20 -15.32 -13.17
CA TRP A 590 -2.13 -13.93 -12.66
C TRP A 590 -3.31 -13.53 -11.78
N TYR A 591 -4.44 -14.23 -11.90
CA TYR A 591 -5.65 -13.96 -11.11
C TYR A 591 -5.77 -14.85 -9.88
N THR A 592 -5.12 -16.02 -9.90
CA THR A 592 -5.17 -17.02 -8.83
C THR A 592 -3.79 -17.68 -8.74
N ASP A 593 -3.05 -17.38 -7.67
CA ASP A 593 -1.68 -17.88 -7.50
C ASP A 593 -1.60 -19.43 -7.37
N ASP A 594 -2.73 -20.09 -7.06
CA ASP A 594 -2.85 -21.55 -6.90
C ASP A 594 -3.45 -22.31 -8.11
N ALA A 595 -3.69 -21.65 -9.26
CA ALA A 595 -4.29 -22.34 -10.41
C ALA A 595 -3.29 -23.29 -11.11
N SER A 596 -3.33 -24.56 -10.73
CA SER A 596 -2.68 -25.67 -11.41
C SER A 596 -3.61 -26.30 -12.44
N TRP A 597 -3.19 -26.37 -13.69
CA TRP A 597 -3.93 -27.01 -14.76
C TRP A 597 -3.44 -28.45 -14.98
N VAL A 598 -4.38 -29.38 -15.15
CA VAL A 598 -4.08 -30.81 -15.37
C VAL A 598 -4.71 -31.26 -16.68
N LYS A 599 -4.09 -32.20 -17.40
CA LYS A 599 -4.78 -32.85 -18.53
C LYS A 599 -5.93 -33.70 -17.99
N LEU A 600 -7.08 -33.66 -18.66
CA LEU A 600 -8.25 -34.42 -18.23
C LEU A 600 -7.96 -35.92 -18.17
N GLU A 601 -7.10 -36.42 -19.08
CA GLU A 601 -6.72 -37.82 -19.16
C GLU A 601 -5.78 -38.27 -18.02
N GLU A 602 -5.07 -37.33 -17.39
CA GLU A 602 -4.17 -37.57 -16.24
C GLU A 602 -4.90 -37.44 -14.90
N LEU A 603 -6.17 -37.02 -14.91
CA LEU A 603 -6.98 -36.79 -13.73
C LEU A 603 -7.64 -38.08 -13.24
N ASP A 604 -7.57 -38.37 -11.93
CA ASP A 604 -8.47 -39.33 -11.29
C ASP A 604 -9.89 -38.75 -11.21
N LEU A 605 -10.60 -38.87 -12.33
CA LEU A 605 -11.91 -38.27 -12.52
C LEU A 605 -12.95 -38.86 -11.56
N ALA A 606 -12.85 -40.16 -11.25
CA ALA A 606 -13.78 -40.83 -10.36
C ALA A 606 -13.68 -40.25 -8.94
N ARG A 607 -12.47 -40.09 -8.41
CA ARG A 607 -12.24 -39.47 -7.10
C ARG A 607 -12.70 -38.01 -7.07
N VAL A 608 -12.36 -37.22 -8.09
CA VAL A 608 -12.76 -35.79 -8.13
C VAL A 608 -14.28 -35.64 -8.16
N LEU A 609 -14.98 -36.46 -8.94
CA LEU A 609 -16.46 -36.43 -8.98
C LEU A 609 -17.07 -36.89 -7.67
N ALA A 610 -16.52 -37.92 -7.01
CA ALA A 610 -16.99 -38.38 -5.71
C ALA A 610 -16.90 -37.28 -4.64
N GLU A 611 -15.76 -36.57 -4.56
CA GLU A 611 -15.60 -35.42 -3.65
C GLU A 611 -16.58 -34.28 -3.97
N ILE A 612 -16.83 -34.01 -5.27
CA ILE A 612 -17.83 -33.01 -5.68
C ILE A 612 -19.22 -33.43 -5.23
N ASP A 613 -19.60 -34.70 -5.41
CA ASP A 613 -20.92 -35.23 -5.08
C ASP A 613 -21.18 -35.26 -3.58
N GLU A 614 -20.16 -35.61 -2.78
CA GLU A 614 -20.20 -35.51 -1.32
C GLU A 614 -20.49 -34.07 -0.88
N ASP A 615 -19.79 -33.08 -1.46
CA ASP A 615 -20.07 -31.67 -1.19
C ASP A 615 -21.49 -31.28 -1.59
N ARG A 616 -22.02 -31.77 -2.73
CA ARG A 616 -23.39 -31.45 -3.17
C ARG A 616 -24.43 -32.04 -2.23
N GLU A 617 -24.23 -33.27 -1.76
CA GLU A 617 -25.14 -33.88 -0.81
C GLU A 617 -25.11 -33.14 0.53
N LEU A 618 -23.93 -32.78 1.02
CA LEU A 618 -23.80 -32.03 2.27
C LEU A 618 -24.48 -30.66 2.17
N ILE A 619 -24.37 -29.97 1.04
CA ILE A 619 -25.11 -28.72 0.79
C ILE A 619 -26.63 -28.95 0.80
N ARG A 620 -27.14 -30.06 0.25
CA ARG A 620 -28.58 -30.39 0.27
C ARG A 620 -29.06 -30.69 1.69
N GLU A 621 -28.31 -31.46 2.46
CA GLU A 621 -28.65 -31.80 3.85
C GLU A 621 -28.70 -30.55 4.74
N LEU A 622 -27.72 -29.65 4.58
CA LEU A 622 -27.73 -28.35 5.26
C LEU A 622 -28.95 -27.51 4.87
N ALA A 623 -29.30 -27.47 3.58
CA ALA A 623 -30.47 -26.74 3.11
C ALA A 623 -31.79 -27.30 3.67
N ARG A 624 -31.85 -28.63 3.90
CA ARG A 624 -32.98 -29.32 4.55
C ARG A 624 -32.99 -29.17 6.07
N GLY A 625 -31.90 -28.70 6.67
CA GLY A 625 -31.78 -28.50 8.12
C GLY A 625 -31.52 -29.77 8.93
N SER A 626 -31.12 -30.87 8.28
CA SER A 626 -30.89 -32.18 8.91
C SER A 626 -29.50 -32.34 9.55
N LEU A 627 -28.57 -31.41 9.32
CA LEU A 627 -27.23 -31.41 9.90
C LEU A 627 -26.95 -30.08 10.63
N ARG A 628 -26.56 -30.13 11.91
CA ARG A 628 -26.01 -28.98 12.67
C ARG A 628 -24.51 -29.21 12.89
N ARG A 629 -23.64 -28.53 12.16
CA ARG A 629 -22.18 -28.55 12.36
C ARG A 629 -21.72 -27.19 12.89
N GLU A 630 -20.71 -27.16 13.77
CA GLU A 630 -19.99 -25.92 14.07
C GLU A 630 -19.17 -25.50 12.85
N PHE A 631 -19.30 -24.23 12.47
CA PHE A 631 -18.74 -23.68 11.23
C PHE A 631 -17.31 -23.25 11.48
N THR A 632 -16.34 -23.78 10.72
CA THR A 632 -15.00 -23.19 10.68
C THR A 632 -15.07 -21.84 9.98
N ASP A 633 -14.71 -20.77 10.68
CA ASP A 633 -14.69 -19.42 10.12
C ASP A 633 -13.59 -19.30 9.05
N VAL A 634 -14.01 -19.35 7.79
CA VAL A 634 -13.09 -19.40 6.65
C VAL A 634 -12.49 -18.01 6.38
N VAL A 635 -13.22 -16.93 6.64
CA VAL A 635 -12.81 -15.57 6.24
C VAL A 635 -12.72 -14.63 7.44
N LYS A 636 -11.49 -14.35 7.90
CA LYS A 636 -11.25 -13.44 9.04
C LYS A 636 -11.14 -11.99 8.60
N THR A 637 -11.63 -11.06 9.43
CA THR A 637 -11.42 -9.63 9.23
C THR A 637 -10.27 -9.11 10.09
N ALA A 638 -9.37 -8.34 9.49
CA ALA A 638 -8.23 -7.77 10.19
C ALA A 638 -7.99 -6.29 9.86
N LEU A 639 -7.73 -5.45 10.87
CA LEU A 639 -7.25 -4.08 10.69
C LEU A 639 -5.73 -4.09 10.66
N VAL A 640 -5.14 -3.66 9.55
CA VAL A 640 -3.70 -3.48 9.40
C VAL A 640 -3.38 -2.00 9.63
N VAL A 641 -2.62 -1.69 10.68
CA VAL A 641 -2.19 -0.32 10.97
C VAL A 641 -0.73 -0.14 10.63
N VAL A 642 -0.43 0.77 9.71
CA VAL A 642 0.93 1.19 9.34
C VAL A 642 1.19 2.62 9.79
N GLU A 643 2.45 3.05 9.79
CA GLU A 643 2.80 4.41 10.20
C GLU A 643 2.47 5.47 9.14
N SER A 644 2.63 5.16 7.84
CA SER A 644 2.52 6.16 6.77
C SER A 644 1.32 5.96 5.80
N PRO A 645 0.65 7.04 5.36
CA PRO A 645 -0.45 6.94 4.39
C PRO A 645 -0.02 6.40 3.01
N THR A 646 1.24 6.60 2.62
CA THR A 646 1.75 6.05 1.36
C THR A 646 1.83 4.54 1.46
N LYS A 647 2.43 4.02 2.53
CA LYS A 647 2.55 2.58 2.78
C LYS A 647 1.17 1.91 2.81
N ALA A 648 0.20 2.51 3.49
CA ALA A 648 -1.18 2.00 3.54
C ALA A 648 -1.79 1.85 2.14
N ARG A 649 -1.64 2.87 1.28
CA ARG A 649 -2.12 2.82 -0.11
C ARG A 649 -1.36 1.81 -0.95
N THR A 650 -0.04 1.71 -0.79
CA THR A 650 0.80 0.79 -1.56
C THR A 650 0.41 -0.65 -1.24
N ILE A 651 0.31 -1.02 0.05
CA ILE A 651 -0.12 -2.36 0.49
C ILE A 651 -1.51 -2.67 -0.05
N ALA A 652 -2.46 -1.75 0.11
CA ALA A 652 -3.81 -1.93 -0.40
C ALA A 652 -3.87 -2.04 -1.94
N SER A 653 -2.86 -1.55 -2.66
CA SER A 653 -2.81 -1.66 -4.13
C SER A 653 -2.27 -2.99 -4.65
N PHE A 654 -1.63 -3.81 -3.79
CA PHE A 654 -1.12 -5.13 -4.19
C PHE A 654 -2.22 -6.09 -4.63
N PHE A 655 -3.38 -5.96 -4.00
CA PHE A 655 -4.51 -6.88 -4.14
C PHE A 655 -5.62 -6.28 -5.02
N GLY A 656 -5.23 -5.40 -5.95
CA GLY A 656 -6.15 -4.70 -6.85
C GLY A 656 -6.52 -3.29 -6.35
N ARG A 657 -7.70 -2.80 -6.76
CA ARG A 657 -8.16 -1.47 -6.32
C ARG A 657 -8.96 -1.62 -5.02
N PRO A 658 -8.47 -1.10 -3.90
CA PRO A 658 -9.16 -1.22 -2.63
C PRO A 658 -10.49 -0.49 -2.64
N SER A 659 -11.46 -0.98 -1.86
CA SER A 659 -12.56 -0.11 -1.42
C SER A 659 -11.98 0.87 -0.41
N ARG A 660 -12.51 2.10 -0.37
CA ARG A 660 -12.01 3.12 0.56
C ARG A 660 -13.15 3.62 1.40
N ARG A 661 -13.01 3.60 2.72
CA ARG A 661 -13.88 4.34 3.64
C ARG A 661 -13.14 5.52 4.25
N ASN A 662 -13.90 6.53 4.66
CA ASN A 662 -13.39 7.66 5.40
C ASN A 662 -14.05 7.69 6.77
N ILE A 663 -13.31 7.31 7.81
CA ILE A 663 -13.81 7.25 9.19
C ILE A 663 -13.21 8.45 9.91
N GLU A 664 -14.01 9.49 10.16
CA GLU A 664 -13.59 10.73 10.85
C GLU A 664 -12.33 11.38 10.24
N GLY A 665 -12.23 11.37 8.91
CA GLY A 665 -11.07 11.93 8.20
C GLY A 665 -9.85 11.00 8.12
N LEU A 666 -9.96 9.77 8.64
CA LEU A 666 -9.01 8.69 8.42
C LEU A 666 -9.42 7.83 7.21
N PRO A 667 -8.61 7.81 6.12
CA PRO A 667 -8.81 6.87 5.03
C PRO A 667 -8.49 5.43 5.48
N VAL A 668 -9.43 4.53 5.23
CA VAL A 668 -9.28 3.08 5.48
C VAL A 668 -9.47 2.36 4.15
N TYR A 669 -8.51 1.53 3.77
CA TYR A 669 -8.49 0.81 2.50
C TYR A 669 -8.81 -0.67 2.72
N GLU A 670 -9.87 -1.17 2.11
CA GLU A 670 -10.29 -2.57 2.27
C GLU A 670 -9.87 -3.40 1.07
N VAL A 671 -9.25 -4.55 1.34
CA VAL A 671 -8.80 -5.53 0.35
C VAL A 671 -9.06 -6.95 0.84
N SER A 672 -9.17 -7.89 -0.10
CA SER A 672 -9.27 -9.32 0.18
C SER A 672 -7.91 -9.94 -0.11
N VAL A 673 -7.41 -10.77 0.80
CA VAL A 673 -6.13 -11.47 0.68
C VAL A 673 -6.34 -12.90 1.15
N GLY A 674 -6.40 -13.85 0.22
CA GLY A 674 -6.69 -15.24 0.53
C GLY A 674 -7.97 -15.37 1.36
N ASN A 675 -7.82 -15.85 2.60
CA ASN A 675 -8.91 -16.06 3.54
C ASN A 675 -9.09 -14.91 4.56
N MET A 676 -8.58 -13.71 4.24
CA MET A 676 -8.72 -12.52 5.08
C MET A 676 -9.29 -11.33 4.32
N ILE A 677 -10.08 -10.51 5.02
CA ILE A 677 -10.45 -9.15 4.59
C ILE A 677 -9.64 -8.17 5.42
N LEU A 678 -8.72 -7.46 4.78
CA LEU A 678 -7.83 -6.51 5.44
C LEU A 678 -8.37 -5.09 5.30
N LEU A 679 -8.43 -4.37 6.42
CA LEU A 679 -8.69 -2.95 6.51
C LEU A 679 -7.36 -2.25 6.79
N VAL A 680 -6.73 -1.65 5.79
CA VAL A 680 -5.43 -1.00 5.91
C VAL A 680 -5.60 0.49 6.21
N ALA A 681 -5.04 0.96 7.32
CA ALA A 681 -5.09 2.35 7.76
C ALA A 681 -3.71 2.85 8.23
N ALA A 682 -3.54 4.16 8.28
CA ALA A 682 -2.27 4.78 8.70
C ALA A 682 -2.42 5.62 9.97
N SER A 683 -1.54 5.41 10.95
CA SER A 683 -1.45 6.24 12.17
C SER A 683 -0.92 7.66 11.90
N LYS A 684 -0.29 7.89 10.73
CA LYS A 684 0.35 9.15 10.33
C LYS A 684 1.55 9.50 11.22
N GLY A 685 2.38 8.50 11.51
CA GLY A 685 3.56 8.59 12.37
C GLY A 685 3.27 8.23 13.83
N HIS A 686 4.02 8.82 14.75
CA HIS A 686 3.77 8.73 16.20
C HIS A 686 2.40 9.33 16.55
N VAL A 687 1.70 8.66 17.47
CA VAL A 687 0.40 9.12 18.01
C VAL A 687 0.55 9.79 19.37
N LEU A 688 1.57 9.40 20.14
CA LEU A 688 1.88 9.90 21.48
C LEU A 688 3.32 10.43 21.52
N ASP A 689 3.58 11.43 22.36
CA ASP A 689 4.94 11.85 22.75
C ASP A 689 4.96 12.28 24.22
N LEU A 690 6.16 12.32 24.78
CA LEU A 690 6.41 12.62 26.19
C LEU A 690 6.10 14.10 26.45
N ILE A 691 5.34 14.40 27.52
CA ILE A 691 4.94 15.78 27.88
C ILE A 691 6.14 16.64 28.27
N VAL A 692 6.01 17.97 28.29
CA VAL A 692 7.13 18.87 28.61
C VAL A 692 6.96 19.54 29.98
N GLY A 693 5.74 19.93 30.35
CA GLY A 693 5.48 20.72 31.55
C GLY A 693 5.33 19.90 32.82
N ASP A 694 5.38 20.60 33.95
CA ASP A 694 5.38 20.07 35.33
C ASP A 694 4.03 19.48 35.78
N GLY A 695 3.02 19.49 34.90
CA GLY A 695 1.69 18.95 35.18
C GLY A 695 0.88 19.75 36.22
N GLY A 696 0.45 20.98 35.88
CA GLY A 696 -0.65 21.67 36.58
C GLY A 696 -0.38 22.23 37.98
N GLN A 697 -1.23 23.15 38.44
CA GLN A 697 -1.12 23.89 39.72
C GLN A 697 -1.52 23.04 40.95
N GLY A 698 -0.74 23.11 42.04
CA GLY A 698 -1.08 22.55 43.36
C GLY A 698 0.12 22.33 44.29
N GLU A 699 -0.13 22.11 45.58
CA GLU A 699 0.90 21.92 46.64
C GLU A 699 1.60 20.54 46.63
N ASN A 700 1.13 19.58 45.82
CA ASN A 700 1.80 18.28 45.62
C ASN A 700 2.68 18.28 44.36
N ARG A 701 3.80 19.01 44.41
CA ARG A 701 4.90 18.89 43.43
C ARG A 701 5.53 17.49 43.53
N ARG A 702 5.01 16.50 42.81
CA ARG A 702 5.74 15.25 42.55
C ARG A 702 7.07 15.60 41.85
N LYS A 703 8.15 14.91 42.21
CA LYS A 703 9.49 15.05 41.59
C LYS A 703 9.44 14.61 40.12
N MET A 704 8.93 15.46 39.23
CA MET A 704 8.86 15.18 37.79
C MET A 704 10.01 15.88 37.06
N LEU A 705 10.78 15.12 36.29
CA LEU A 705 11.87 15.65 35.48
C LEU A 705 11.48 15.55 33.99
N TRP A 706 11.16 16.69 33.39
CA TRP A 706 10.87 16.86 31.95
C TRP A 706 9.85 15.85 31.38
N GLY A 707 8.80 15.57 32.15
CA GLY A 707 7.71 14.66 31.80
C GLY A 707 7.86 13.22 32.32
N VAL A 708 8.88 12.94 33.14
CA VAL A 708 9.06 11.64 33.81
C VAL A 708 8.91 11.81 35.31
N VAL A 709 7.93 11.14 35.91
CA VAL A 709 7.73 11.12 37.36
C VAL A 709 8.74 10.17 38.00
N VAL A 710 9.46 10.65 39.01
CA VAL A 710 10.49 9.88 39.72
C VAL A 710 10.07 9.68 41.18
N GLU A 711 9.72 8.45 41.55
CA GLU A 711 9.27 8.08 42.89
C GLU A 711 9.85 6.72 43.30
N ASN A 712 10.52 6.66 44.47
CA ASN A 712 11.05 5.41 45.06
C ASN A 712 11.89 4.54 44.10
N GLY A 713 12.72 5.16 43.25
CA GLY A 713 13.54 4.45 42.25
C GLY A 713 12.78 3.99 41.00
N ASN A 714 11.50 4.36 40.86
CA ASN A 714 10.70 4.08 39.68
C ASN A 714 10.63 5.32 38.76
N PHE A 715 10.59 5.07 37.45
CA PHE A 715 10.56 6.10 36.41
C PHE A 715 9.30 5.94 35.57
N THR A 716 8.33 6.82 35.77
CA THR A 716 7.04 6.76 35.06
C THR A 716 6.92 7.92 34.08
N PRO A 717 7.23 7.72 32.78
CA PRO A 717 7.06 8.73 31.76
C PRO A 717 5.57 8.99 31.49
N ILE A 718 5.23 10.27 31.30
CA ILE A 718 3.89 10.72 30.96
C ILE A 718 3.84 11.11 29.48
N TYR A 719 2.96 10.46 28.73
CA TYR A 719 2.72 10.69 27.31
C TYR A 719 1.38 11.37 27.07
N ALA A 720 1.29 12.18 26.02
CA ALA A 720 0.04 12.78 25.56
C ALA A 720 -0.03 12.76 24.03
N THR A 721 -1.22 13.02 23.47
CA THR A 721 -1.41 13.06 22.03
C THR A 721 -0.61 14.18 21.38
N ILE A 722 0.03 13.86 20.24
CA ILE A 722 0.79 14.84 19.46
C ILE A 722 -0.18 15.79 18.76
N LYS A 723 0.09 17.08 18.90
CA LYS A 723 -0.63 18.18 18.25
C LYS A 723 0.32 18.88 17.29
N LYS A 724 -0.19 19.27 16.11
CA LYS A 724 0.55 20.05 15.11
C LYS A 724 -0.21 21.32 14.75
N CYS A 725 0.42 22.47 14.94
CA CYS A 725 -0.15 23.74 14.51
C CYS A 725 -0.16 23.82 12.98
N ARG A 726 -1.32 24.14 12.38
CA ARG A 726 -1.43 24.31 10.92
C ARG A 726 -0.89 25.64 10.41
N VAL A 727 -0.67 26.61 11.30
CA VAL A 727 -0.16 27.94 10.97
C VAL A 727 1.37 27.99 11.00
N CYS A 728 1.98 27.67 12.15
CA CYS A 728 3.45 27.72 12.29
C CYS A 728 4.14 26.37 12.02
N GLY A 729 3.40 25.27 11.95
CA GLY A 729 3.96 23.94 11.68
C GLY A 729 4.55 23.22 12.90
N GLU A 730 4.67 23.88 14.05
CA GLU A 730 5.25 23.33 15.28
C GLU A 730 4.42 22.17 15.85
N GLN A 731 5.13 21.20 16.43
CA GLN A 731 4.54 20.06 17.14
C GLN A 731 4.68 20.23 18.65
N PHE A 732 3.65 19.84 19.39
CA PHE A 732 3.60 19.93 20.84
C PHE A 732 2.62 18.91 21.43
N THR A 733 2.74 18.64 22.71
CA THR A 733 1.85 17.74 23.47
C THR A 733 0.86 18.53 24.32
N GLU A 734 1.28 19.67 24.86
CA GLU A 734 0.52 20.56 25.74
C GLU A 734 0.42 21.99 25.18
N GLY A 735 -0.76 22.61 25.30
CA GLY A 735 -1.01 23.99 24.90
C GLY A 735 -1.99 24.67 25.86
N LYS A 736 -1.79 25.95 26.16
CA LYS A 736 -2.69 26.71 27.05
C LYS A 736 -4.04 26.93 26.34
N ASN A 737 -5.14 26.59 26.98
CA ASN A 737 -6.51 26.74 26.46
C ASN A 737 -6.72 26.12 25.06
N GLY A 738 -6.00 25.03 24.75
CA GLY A 738 -6.08 24.39 23.43
C GLY A 738 -5.48 25.22 22.29
N ALA A 739 -4.70 26.26 22.57
CA ALA A 739 -3.97 27.04 21.57
C ALA A 739 -2.51 26.59 21.43
N CYS A 740 -1.92 26.87 20.26
CA CYS A 740 -0.51 26.61 20.00
C CYS A 740 0.36 27.42 20.98
N PRO A 741 1.27 26.77 21.74
CA PRO A 741 2.09 27.46 22.73
C PRO A 741 3.12 28.42 22.11
N TYR A 742 3.38 28.30 20.81
CA TYR A 742 4.38 29.10 20.10
C TYR A 742 3.80 30.31 19.39
N CYS A 743 2.62 30.19 18.77
CA CYS A 743 2.01 31.26 17.98
C CYS A 743 0.58 31.65 18.39
N GLY A 744 0.02 31.01 19.42
CA GLY A 744 -1.34 31.29 19.92
C GLY A 744 -2.49 30.83 19.01
N SER A 745 -2.22 30.22 17.86
CA SER A 745 -3.25 29.74 16.94
C SER A 745 -4.05 28.56 17.51
N THR A 746 -5.37 28.58 17.32
CA THR A 746 -6.29 27.49 17.65
C THR A 746 -6.46 26.46 16.52
N VAL A 747 -5.86 26.71 15.34
CA VAL A 747 -5.96 25.80 14.18
C VAL A 747 -4.94 24.67 14.32
N ILE A 748 -5.35 23.62 15.02
CA ILE A 748 -4.49 22.50 15.43
C ILE A 748 -5.02 21.19 14.86
N ALA A 749 -4.11 20.34 14.41
CA ALA A 749 -4.39 18.93 14.15
C ALA A 749 -3.91 18.08 15.32
N ASP A 750 -4.83 17.33 15.92
CA ASP A 750 -4.56 16.45 17.06
C ASP A 750 -4.64 14.98 16.63
N GLN A 751 -3.64 14.18 17.01
CA GLN A 751 -3.63 12.74 16.80
C GLN A 751 -4.75 12.01 17.58
N ALA A 752 -5.38 12.63 18.58
CA ALA A 752 -6.59 12.10 19.23
C ALA A 752 -7.67 11.71 18.20
N SER A 753 -7.88 12.54 17.17
CA SER A 753 -8.83 12.25 16.09
C SER A 753 -8.48 10.98 15.30
N VAL A 754 -7.18 10.71 15.11
CA VAL A 754 -6.71 9.51 14.42
C VAL A 754 -6.86 8.29 15.32
N ILE A 755 -6.55 8.43 16.60
CA ILE A 755 -6.72 7.37 17.61
C ILE A 755 -8.21 6.97 17.68
N ASP A 756 -9.12 7.93 17.80
CA ASP A 756 -10.56 7.65 17.89
C ASP A 756 -11.10 7.00 16.62
N ALA A 757 -10.66 7.45 15.44
CA ALA A 757 -10.98 6.79 14.18
C ALA A 757 -10.48 5.34 14.17
N LEU A 758 -9.23 5.08 14.57
CA LEU A 758 -8.67 3.72 14.65
C LEU A 758 -9.42 2.85 15.67
N ARG A 759 -9.84 3.39 16.82
CA ARG A 759 -10.68 2.68 17.79
C ARG A 759 -12.01 2.26 17.18
N LYS A 760 -12.65 3.12 16.38
CA LYS A 760 -13.90 2.78 15.67
C LYS A 760 -13.68 1.62 14.69
N VAL A 761 -12.59 1.63 13.93
CA VAL A 761 -12.24 0.54 13.00
C VAL A 761 -11.91 -0.75 13.73
N ALA A 762 -11.12 -0.67 14.81
CA ALA A 762 -10.73 -1.83 15.62
C ALA A 762 -11.95 -2.57 16.18
N ARG A 763 -13.02 -1.83 16.52
CA ARG A 763 -14.28 -2.42 16.98
C ARG A 763 -15.06 -3.15 15.88
N GLU A 764 -14.68 -3.04 14.60
CA GLU A 764 -15.35 -3.72 13.48
C GLU A 764 -14.72 -5.08 13.14
N VAL A 765 -13.48 -5.32 13.55
CA VAL A 765 -12.66 -6.46 13.12
C VAL A 765 -12.34 -7.40 14.27
N ASP A 766 -11.96 -8.63 13.94
CA ASP A 766 -11.60 -9.63 14.96
C ASP A 766 -10.12 -9.60 15.33
N LEU A 767 -9.28 -9.08 14.43
CA LEU A 767 -7.84 -9.03 14.56
C LEU A 767 -7.31 -7.64 14.21
N VAL A 768 -6.35 -7.13 14.97
CA VAL A 768 -5.54 -5.97 14.59
C VAL A 768 -4.10 -6.42 14.35
N LEU A 769 -3.54 -6.04 13.20
CA LEU A 769 -2.17 -6.29 12.78
C LEU A 769 -1.40 -4.98 12.75
N LEU A 770 -0.43 -4.83 13.63
CA LEU A 770 0.46 -3.68 13.68
C LEU A 770 1.62 -3.93 12.72
N ALA A 771 1.74 -3.08 11.70
CA ALA A 771 2.63 -3.25 10.56
C ALA A 771 3.57 -2.04 10.39
N THR A 772 4.10 -1.55 11.51
CA THR A 772 5.06 -0.45 11.58
C THR A 772 6.44 -0.87 11.08
N ASP A 773 7.34 0.10 10.88
CA ASP A 773 8.73 -0.18 10.47
C ASP A 773 9.43 -1.18 11.41
N PRO A 774 10.35 -2.03 10.91
CA PRO A 774 10.96 -3.11 11.69
C PRO A 774 12.13 -2.63 12.58
N ASP A 775 12.01 -1.46 13.23
CA ASP A 775 12.99 -0.88 14.13
C ASP A 775 12.40 -0.62 15.54
N THR A 776 13.23 -0.21 16.51
CA THR A 776 12.79 0.05 17.89
C THR A 776 11.79 1.22 17.98
N GLU A 777 11.90 2.20 17.07
CA GLU A 777 10.92 3.30 16.92
C GLU A 777 9.55 2.77 16.46
N GLY A 778 9.53 1.93 15.42
CA GLY A 778 8.34 1.26 14.93
C GLY A 778 7.71 0.32 15.97
N GLU A 779 8.52 -0.33 16.81
CA GLU A 779 8.04 -1.16 17.91
C GLU A 779 7.37 -0.32 19.02
N LYS A 780 7.90 0.86 19.33
CA LYS A 780 7.24 1.80 20.24
C LYS A 780 5.89 2.28 19.69
N ILE A 781 5.81 2.63 18.40
CA ILE A 781 4.54 3.02 17.78
C ILE A 781 3.55 1.85 17.85
N ALA A 782 4.02 0.62 17.63
CA ALA A 782 3.21 -0.58 17.77
C ALA A 782 2.69 -0.72 19.22
N TRP A 783 3.52 -0.51 20.25
CA TRP A 783 3.07 -0.55 21.65
C TRP A 783 2.01 0.52 21.96
N ASP A 784 2.18 1.75 21.47
CA ASP A 784 1.19 2.81 21.66
C ASP A 784 -0.17 2.43 21.07
N LEU A 785 -0.15 1.95 19.83
CA LEU A 785 -1.36 1.51 19.14
C LEU A 785 -1.96 0.27 19.82
N TYR A 786 -1.12 -0.67 20.28
CA TYR A 786 -1.55 -1.83 21.04
C TYR A 786 -2.35 -1.39 22.28
N ALA A 787 -1.75 -0.57 23.13
CA ALA A 787 -2.38 -0.11 24.37
C ALA A 787 -3.68 0.67 24.07
N LEU A 788 -3.66 1.59 23.09
CA LEU A 788 -4.82 2.43 22.78
C LEU A 788 -5.99 1.67 22.14
N LEU A 789 -5.73 0.54 21.46
CA LEU A 789 -6.73 -0.25 20.74
C LEU A 789 -7.18 -1.51 21.48
N LYS A 790 -6.40 -2.03 22.43
CA LYS A 790 -6.71 -3.25 23.18
C LYS A 790 -8.05 -3.23 23.93
N PRO A 791 -8.53 -2.11 24.51
CA PRO A 791 -9.88 -2.05 25.07
C PRO A 791 -10.98 -2.33 24.04
N TYR A 792 -10.70 -2.15 22.75
CA TYR A 792 -11.68 -2.13 21.66
C TYR A 792 -11.66 -3.39 20.79
N THR A 793 -10.60 -4.19 20.86
CA THR A 793 -10.46 -5.47 20.13
C THR A 793 -9.71 -6.49 20.98
N ALA A 794 -10.07 -7.77 20.87
CA ALA A 794 -9.50 -8.80 21.73
C ALA A 794 -8.07 -9.19 21.30
N VAL A 795 -7.83 -9.31 19.99
CA VAL A 795 -6.58 -9.86 19.44
C VAL A 795 -5.83 -8.78 18.66
N ILE A 796 -4.62 -8.47 19.12
CA ILE A 796 -3.69 -7.56 18.45
C ILE A 796 -2.36 -8.30 18.30
N LYS A 797 -1.83 -8.32 17.08
CA LYS A 797 -0.54 -8.93 16.73
C LYS A 797 0.32 -7.94 15.95
N ARG A 798 1.61 -8.24 15.86
CA ARG A 798 2.65 -7.48 15.18
C ARG A 798 3.15 -8.30 13.98
N ILE A 799 3.28 -7.65 12.83
CA ILE A 799 3.84 -8.23 11.60
C ILE A 799 4.98 -7.34 11.10
N GLU A 800 6.05 -7.93 10.60
CA GLU A 800 7.25 -7.22 10.13
C GLU A 800 7.61 -7.64 8.71
N PHE A 801 8.04 -6.67 7.90
CA PHE A 801 8.57 -6.92 6.56
C PHE A 801 9.61 -5.85 6.22
N HIS A 802 10.67 -6.25 5.51
CA HIS A 802 11.81 -5.38 5.16
C HIS A 802 11.68 -4.76 3.77
N GLU A 803 10.64 -5.11 3.02
CA GLU A 803 10.29 -4.54 1.73
C GLU A 803 8.77 -4.44 1.60
N VAL A 804 8.28 -3.32 1.04
CA VAL A 804 6.84 -3.12 0.82
C VAL A 804 6.48 -3.81 -0.49
N THR A 805 6.39 -5.14 -0.49
CA THR A 805 6.00 -5.98 -1.64
C THR A 805 4.86 -6.94 -1.26
N ARG A 806 4.09 -7.40 -2.25
CA ARG A 806 2.99 -8.36 -2.04
C ARG A 806 3.49 -9.61 -1.30
N ARG A 807 4.57 -10.21 -1.80
CA ARG A 807 5.17 -11.42 -1.25
C ARG A 807 5.61 -11.22 0.21
N ALA A 808 6.40 -10.18 0.48
CA ALA A 808 6.88 -9.93 1.84
C ALA A 808 5.73 -9.65 2.82
N PHE A 809 4.67 -8.97 2.35
CA PHE A 809 3.48 -8.74 3.16
C PHE A 809 2.70 -10.03 3.44
N GLU A 810 2.50 -10.89 2.44
CA GLU A 810 1.87 -12.21 2.63
C GLU A 810 2.68 -13.12 3.56
N ASP A 811 4.01 -13.11 3.45
CA ASP A 811 4.89 -13.84 4.37
C ASP A 811 4.80 -13.28 5.81
N ALA A 812 4.68 -11.95 5.96
CA ALA A 812 4.47 -11.31 7.26
C ALA A 812 3.09 -11.65 7.87
N LEU A 813 2.04 -11.81 7.05
CA LEU A 813 0.72 -12.27 7.52
C LEU A 813 0.75 -13.69 8.10
N LYS A 814 1.66 -14.55 7.61
CA LYS A 814 1.86 -15.92 8.13
C LYS A 814 2.70 -15.93 9.42
N ASN A 815 3.62 -14.99 9.57
CA ASN A 815 4.57 -14.90 10.69
C ASN A 815 4.17 -13.80 11.69
N GLN A 816 3.01 -13.96 12.32
CA GLN A 816 2.50 -13.01 13.33
C GLN A 816 3.20 -13.23 14.68
N ARG A 817 3.57 -12.15 15.36
CA ARG A 817 4.14 -12.18 16.72
C ARG A 817 3.42 -11.22 17.66
N ASP A 818 3.74 -11.28 18.95
CA ASP A 818 3.36 -10.21 19.90
C ASP A 818 4.36 -9.05 19.85
N VAL A 819 3.98 -7.90 20.40
CA VAL A 819 4.88 -6.73 20.51
C VAL A 819 6.03 -7.08 21.45
N ASP A 820 7.26 -6.76 21.04
CA ASP A 820 8.47 -7.00 21.80
C ASP A 820 8.67 -5.87 22.81
N LEU A 821 8.39 -6.17 24.09
CA LEU A 821 8.51 -5.20 25.17
C LEU A 821 9.95 -4.77 25.43
N LYS A 822 10.97 -5.57 25.08
CA LYS A 822 12.38 -5.19 25.27
C LYS A 822 12.82 -4.11 24.32
N ARG A 823 12.39 -4.19 23.06
CA ARG A 823 12.56 -3.12 22.07
C ARG A 823 11.83 -1.83 22.48
N VAL A 824 10.64 -1.96 23.07
CA VAL A 824 9.89 -0.80 23.62
C VAL A 824 10.64 -0.16 24.78
N GLU A 825 11.11 -0.97 25.74
CA GLU A 825 11.89 -0.53 26.90
C GLU A 825 13.18 0.19 26.45
N ALA A 826 13.91 -0.36 25.47
CA ALA A 826 15.09 0.29 24.89
C ALA A 826 14.77 1.64 24.24
N GLN A 827 13.65 1.74 23.51
CA GLN A 827 13.19 2.99 22.92
C GLN A 827 12.80 4.02 23.99
N LEU A 828 12.17 3.60 25.08
CA LEU A 828 11.82 4.48 26.20
C LEU A 828 13.08 5.06 26.85
N VAL A 829 14.08 4.22 27.13
CA VAL A 829 15.39 4.67 27.66
C VAL A 829 15.99 5.73 26.75
N ARG A 830 16.04 5.47 25.43
CA ARG A 830 16.51 6.43 24.43
C ARG A 830 15.77 7.75 24.47
N ARG A 831 14.44 7.70 24.45
CA ARG A 831 13.61 8.90 24.39
C ARG A 831 13.74 9.74 25.67
N ILE A 832 13.80 9.09 26.83
CA ILE A 832 13.94 9.75 28.14
C ILE A 832 15.33 10.37 28.30
N GLU A 833 16.39 9.64 27.94
CA GLU A 833 17.77 10.13 28.01
C GLU A 833 17.97 11.35 27.10
N ASP A 834 17.59 11.25 25.82
CA ASP A 834 17.65 12.36 24.87
C ASP A 834 16.88 13.59 25.39
N ARG A 835 15.73 13.35 26.05
CA ARG A 835 14.90 14.41 26.64
C ARG A 835 15.61 15.08 27.80
N TRP A 836 16.10 14.31 28.76
CA TRP A 836 16.69 14.81 29.99
C TRP A 836 17.96 15.61 29.73
N ILE A 837 18.90 15.07 28.95
CA ILE A 837 20.16 15.77 28.63
C ILE A 837 19.90 16.94 27.70
N GLY A 838 19.06 16.73 26.69
CA GLY A 838 18.73 17.77 25.72
C GLY A 838 18.15 19.01 26.39
N PHE A 839 17.13 18.86 27.24
CA PHE A 839 16.52 19.99 27.94
C PHE A 839 17.45 20.58 29.00
N SER A 840 18.13 19.76 29.80
CA SER A 840 18.99 20.26 30.87
C SER A 840 20.17 21.08 30.34
N LEU A 841 20.84 20.61 29.29
CA LEU A 841 21.92 21.38 28.64
C LEU A 841 21.38 22.60 27.88
N SER A 842 20.21 22.50 27.24
CA SER A 842 19.60 23.63 26.54
C SER A 842 19.24 24.75 27.51
N MET A 843 18.73 24.45 28.71
CA MET A 843 18.48 25.43 29.77
C MET A 843 19.75 26.20 30.16
N LYS A 844 20.89 25.50 30.35
CA LYS A 844 22.18 26.16 30.63
C LYS A 844 22.63 27.06 29.47
N LEU A 845 22.38 26.66 28.22
CA LEU A 845 22.61 27.55 27.07
C LEU A 845 21.68 28.77 27.09
N TRP A 846 20.42 28.62 27.51
CA TRP A 846 19.48 29.73 27.57
C TRP A 846 19.88 30.74 28.66
N GLU A 847 20.32 30.26 29.81
CA GLU A 847 20.86 31.07 30.91
C GLU A 847 22.12 31.83 30.45
N ARG A 848 23.05 31.15 29.77
CA ARG A 848 24.32 31.75 29.33
C ARG A 848 24.19 32.73 28.16
N PHE A 849 23.38 32.39 27.16
CA PHE A 849 23.31 33.12 25.88
C PHE A 849 21.99 33.87 25.66
N GLY A 850 21.04 33.80 26.60
CA GLY A 850 19.77 34.55 26.56
C GLY A 850 18.80 34.12 25.46
N SER A 851 18.99 32.94 24.83
CA SER A 851 18.21 32.52 23.67
C SER A 851 17.60 31.14 23.85
N ARG A 852 16.27 31.09 23.97
CA ARG A 852 15.46 29.86 24.06
C ARG A 852 15.44 29.03 22.78
N ARG A 853 16.09 29.50 21.71
CA ARG A 853 16.19 28.80 20.42
C ARG A 853 17.41 27.88 20.36
N LEU A 854 18.34 27.98 21.31
CA LEU A 854 19.52 27.13 21.37
C LEU A 854 19.13 25.74 21.86
N SER A 855 19.79 24.72 21.32
CA SER A 855 19.62 23.35 21.81
C SER A 855 20.96 22.63 21.84
N ALA A 856 21.18 21.89 22.92
CA ALA A 856 22.28 20.96 23.04
C ALA A 856 21.75 19.53 23.06
N GLY A 857 22.57 18.57 22.64
CA GLY A 857 22.24 17.15 22.71
C GLY A 857 23.51 16.32 22.71
N ARG A 858 23.42 15.10 23.24
CA ARG A 858 24.56 14.18 23.42
C ARG A 858 25.30 13.92 22.12
N VAL A 859 24.59 13.69 21.00
CA VAL A 859 25.21 13.47 19.68
C VAL A 859 25.45 14.77 18.91
N GLN A 860 24.54 15.74 19.02
CA GLN A 860 24.62 17.01 18.29
C GLN A 860 25.89 17.80 18.63
N THR A 861 26.26 17.86 19.90
CA THR A 861 27.38 18.66 20.39
C THR A 861 28.76 18.13 19.93
N PRO A 862 29.08 16.82 20.02
CA PRO A 862 30.33 16.29 19.46
C PRO A 862 30.47 16.56 17.96
N VAL A 863 29.37 16.41 17.19
CA VAL A 863 29.40 16.68 15.74
C VAL A 863 29.68 18.16 15.45
N LEU A 864 29.12 19.08 16.25
CA LEU A 864 29.49 20.49 16.18
C LEU A 864 30.98 20.70 16.51
N GLY A 865 31.49 19.99 17.52
CA GLY A 865 32.90 19.98 17.90
C GLY A 865 33.82 19.63 16.73
N TRP A 866 33.53 18.54 16.01
CA TRP A 866 34.30 18.14 14.82
C TRP A 866 34.34 19.22 13.74
N VAL A 867 33.23 19.92 13.52
CA VAL A 867 33.18 21.04 12.55
C VAL A 867 34.04 22.21 13.03
N VAL A 868 34.00 22.54 14.32
CA VAL A 868 34.80 23.62 14.93
C VAL A 868 36.29 23.29 14.88
N GLU A 869 36.67 22.07 15.25
CA GLU A 869 38.05 21.58 15.23
C GLU A 869 38.60 21.52 13.81
N ARG A 870 37.86 20.93 12.87
CA ARG A 870 38.25 20.89 11.46
C ARG A 870 38.42 22.29 10.88
N TYR A 871 37.59 23.25 11.29
CA TYR A 871 37.76 24.64 10.85
C TYR A 871 39.06 25.27 11.39
N LYS A 872 39.48 24.95 12.62
CA LYS A 872 40.78 25.36 13.18
C LYS A 872 41.93 24.71 12.42
N GLU A 873 41.87 23.39 12.19
CA GLU A 873 42.87 22.64 11.42
C GLU A 873 43.05 23.20 10.01
N VAL A 874 41.94 23.49 9.31
CA VAL A 874 41.95 24.09 7.98
C VAL A 874 42.63 25.44 7.99
N LYS A 875 42.38 26.29 9.00
CA LYS A 875 43.07 27.59 9.15
C LYS A 875 44.57 27.46 9.37
N SER A 876 45.03 26.45 10.11
CA SER A 876 46.46 26.18 10.30
C SER A 876 47.12 25.50 9.10
N SER A 877 46.35 24.91 8.18
CA SER A 877 46.85 24.11 7.04
C SER A 877 47.22 24.91 5.78
N TYR A 878 47.31 26.25 5.86
CA TYR A 878 47.60 27.08 4.69
C TYR A 878 49.02 26.89 4.20
N LYS A 879 49.17 26.23 3.06
CA LYS A 879 50.44 26.07 2.34
C LYS A 879 50.42 26.82 1.01
N THR A 880 51.59 27.03 0.43
CA THR A 880 51.71 27.53 -0.94
C THR A 880 51.66 26.35 -1.89
N ILE A 881 50.64 26.35 -2.75
CA ILE A 881 50.37 25.31 -3.74
C ILE A 881 50.78 25.84 -5.11
N TYR A 882 51.66 25.11 -5.78
CA TYR A 882 52.00 25.33 -7.19
C TYR A 882 51.19 24.34 -8.03
N THR A 883 50.31 24.87 -8.87
CA THR A 883 49.58 24.09 -9.88
C THR A 883 50.35 24.21 -11.19
N VAL A 884 51.00 23.11 -11.58
CA VAL A 884 51.86 23.03 -12.76
C VAL A 884 51.10 22.32 -13.87
N ARG A 885 50.86 23.00 -14.99
CA ARG A 885 50.33 22.41 -16.22
C ARG A 885 51.49 22.06 -17.15
N LEU A 886 51.58 20.80 -17.52
CA LEU A 886 52.55 20.31 -18.50
C LEU A 886 52.03 20.53 -19.93
N GLU A 887 52.93 20.58 -20.90
CA GLU A 887 52.59 20.72 -22.32
C GLU A 887 51.70 19.58 -22.87
N ASN A 888 51.75 18.40 -22.26
CA ASN A 888 50.86 17.28 -22.57
C ASN A 888 49.47 17.38 -21.92
N GLY A 889 49.16 18.51 -21.28
CA GLY A 889 47.85 18.81 -20.67
C GLY A 889 47.67 18.30 -19.24
N TRP A 890 48.61 17.53 -18.69
CA TRP A 890 48.53 17.07 -17.30
C TRP A 890 48.69 18.22 -16.32
N VAL A 891 47.86 18.22 -15.28
CA VAL A 891 47.88 19.23 -14.21
C VAL A 891 48.31 18.58 -12.91
N LEU A 892 49.40 19.08 -12.33
CA LEU A 892 50.02 18.56 -11.12
C LEU A 892 50.02 19.62 -10.03
N THR A 893 49.97 19.18 -8.78
CA THR A 893 50.01 20.07 -7.62
C THR A 893 51.15 19.69 -6.68
N PHE A 894 51.96 20.67 -6.32
CA PHE A 894 53.05 20.56 -5.35
C PHE A 894 52.79 21.50 -4.16
N GLU A 895 52.98 20.96 -2.95
CA GLU A 895 52.76 21.68 -1.70
C GLU A 895 54.11 22.12 -1.11
N THR A 896 54.21 23.38 -0.68
CA THR A 896 55.42 23.95 -0.09
C THR A 896 55.08 24.90 1.06
N ASP A 897 56.04 25.12 1.96
CA ASP A 897 55.91 26.08 3.07
C ASP A 897 56.42 27.49 2.71
N PHE A 898 56.72 27.75 1.42
CA PHE A 898 57.22 29.04 0.94
C PHE A 898 56.21 30.16 1.10
N ILE A 899 56.66 31.35 1.51
CA ILE A 899 55.78 32.51 1.71
C ILE A 899 56.42 33.77 1.06
N GLY A 900 55.58 34.70 0.59
CA GLY A 900 56.02 36.02 0.17
C GLY A 900 56.98 36.00 -1.04
N LYS A 901 58.16 36.62 -0.88
CA LYS A 901 59.14 36.78 -1.97
C LYS A 901 59.76 35.44 -2.39
N GLU A 902 60.04 34.55 -1.44
CA GLU A 902 60.57 33.20 -1.71
C GLU A 902 59.62 32.42 -2.64
N ALA A 903 58.32 32.47 -2.37
CA ALA A 903 57.32 31.81 -3.19
C ALA A 903 57.20 32.38 -4.62
N ARG A 904 57.43 33.70 -4.82
CA ARG A 904 57.43 34.35 -6.16
C ARG A 904 58.64 33.93 -6.97
N VAL A 905 59.82 33.94 -6.35
CA VAL A 905 61.07 33.55 -7.03
C VAL A 905 60.99 32.09 -7.47
N PHE A 906 60.46 31.22 -6.61
CA PHE A 906 60.29 29.81 -6.93
C PHE A 906 59.25 29.56 -8.03
N GLU A 907 58.19 30.37 -8.12
CA GLU A 907 57.19 30.34 -9.21
C GLU A 907 57.82 30.59 -10.58
N SER A 908 58.65 31.64 -10.70
CA SER A 908 59.35 31.97 -11.94
C SER A 908 60.31 30.87 -12.36
N LYS A 909 61.10 30.34 -11.42
CA LYS A 909 62.02 29.22 -11.69
C LYS A 909 61.28 27.95 -12.12
N LEU A 910 60.15 27.64 -11.50
CA LEU A 910 59.29 26.52 -11.90
C LEU A 910 58.79 26.66 -13.33
N GLY A 911 58.42 27.87 -13.77
CA GLY A 911 57.96 28.13 -15.14
C GLY A 911 59.04 27.94 -16.21
N GLU A 912 60.31 28.09 -15.86
CA GLU A 912 61.46 27.89 -16.75
C GLU A 912 62.00 26.44 -16.73
N SER A 913 61.47 25.59 -15.83
CA SER A 913 61.94 24.23 -15.59
C SER A 913 61.20 23.17 -16.43
N TYR A 914 61.71 21.94 -16.38
CA TYR A 914 61.11 20.77 -17.00
C TYR A 914 60.62 19.77 -15.94
N ALA A 915 59.48 19.13 -16.20
CA ALA A 915 58.98 18.04 -15.38
C ALA A 915 59.38 16.70 -15.99
N LYS A 916 60.12 15.89 -15.24
CA LYS A 916 60.46 14.52 -15.60
C LYS A 916 59.40 13.56 -15.05
N VAL A 917 58.71 12.86 -15.93
CA VAL A 917 57.74 11.81 -15.61
C VAL A 917 58.40 10.45 -15.84
N GLU A 918 58.64 9.72 -14.76
CA GLU A 918 59.23 8.38 -14.78
C GLU A 918 58.19 7.33 -14.42
N LYS A 919 58.09 6.26 -15.22
CA LYS A 919 57.27 5.10 -14.87
C LYS A 919 58.06 4.21 -13.90
N LEU A 920 57.52 3.99 -12.72
CA LEU A 920 58.12 3.17 -11.67
C LEU A 920 57.74 1.70 -11.80
N GLY A 921 56.60 1.38 -12.41
CA GLY A 921 56.13 0.01 -12.59
C GLY A 921 54.70 -0.10 -13.09
N SER A 922 54.26 -1.32 -13.41
CA SER A 922 52.87 -1.64 -13.77
C SER A 922 52.45 -2.99 -13.23
N GLU A 923 51.25 -3.08 -12.68
CA GLU A 923 50.66 -4.31 -12.15
C GLU A 923 49.21 -4.47 -12.65
N ILE A 924 48.80 -5.71 -12.92
CA ILE A 924 47.37 -6.03 -13.10
C ILE A 924 46.83 -6.37 -11.72
N SER A 925 45.88 -5.55 -11.26
CA SER A 925 45.26 -5.70 -9.95
C SER A 925 43.77 -6.02 -10.12
N THR A 926 43.25 -6.91 -9.27
CA THR A 926 41.82 -7.16 -9.18
C THR A 926 41.17 -6.08 -8.33
N LEU A 927 40.12 -5.47 -8.87
CA LEU A 927 39.31 -4.48 -8.18
C LEU A 927 37.97 -5.13 -7.81
N PRO A 928 37.70 -5.35 -6.51
CA PRO A 928 36.42 -5.89 -6.09
C PRO A 928 35.30 -4.87 -6.35
N PRO A 929 34.08 -5.33 -6.69
CA PRO A 929 32.95 -4.43 -6.72
C PRO A 929 32.71 -3.88 -5.32
N PRO A 930 32.19 -2.66 -5.19
CA PRO A 930 31.84 -2.17 -3.88
C PRO A 930 30.61 -2.90 -3.32
N PRO A 931 30.46 -2.95 -1.97
CA PRO A 931 29.28 -3.53 -1.35
C PRO A 931 28.01 -2.76 -1.71
N PRO A 932 26.83 -3.41 -1.57
CA PRO A 932 25.54 -2.72 -1.72
C PRO A 932 25.40 -1.61 -0.68
N PHE A 933 24.49 -0.68 -0.94
CA PHE A 933 24.37 0.49 -0.08
C PHE A 933 23.87 0.15 1.33
N THR A 934 24.52 0.79 2.30
CA THR A 934 24.00 1.07 3.65
C THR A 934 23.52 2.52 3.68
N THR A 935 22.85 2.96 4.76
CA THR A 935 22.37 4.34 4.88
C THR A 935 23.49 5.38 4.74
N ASP A 936 24.61 5.17 5.42
CA ASP A 936 25.78 6.08 5.38
C ASP A 936 26.42 6.15 3.99
N THR A 937 26.60 5.00 3.32
CA THR A 937 27.24 4.96 2.00
C THR A 937 26.33 5.55 0.93
N LEU A 938 25.00 5.34 1.04
CA LEU A 938 24.00 5.98 0.18
C LEU A 938 24.03 7.50 0.34
N LEU A 939 24.00 8.00 1.57
CA LEU A 939 24.01 9.43 1.86
C LEU A 939 25.27 10.10 1.32
N ARG A 940 26.43 9.47 1.54
CA ARG A 940 27.72 9.98 1.07
C ARG A 940 27.78 10.08 -0.44
N GLU A 941 27.40 9.01 -1.13
CA GLU A 941 27.52 8.94 -2.58
C GLU A 941 26.46 9.80 -3.29
N ALA A 942 25.23 9.82 -2.79
CA ALA A 942 24.17 10.67 -3.33
C ALA A 942 24.50 12.16 -3.18
N ALA A 943 25.10 12.56 -2.04
CA ALA A 943 25.54 13.94 -1.85
C ALA A 943 26.62 14.35 -2.85
N ALA A 944 27.60 13.46 -3.10
CA ALA A 944 28.71 13.72 -4.01
C ALA A 944 28.28 13.71 -5.49
N GLN A 945 27.53 12.69 -5.93
CA GLN A 945 27.20 12.49 -7.35
C GLN A 945 25.94 13.25 -7.80
N LEU A 946 24.94 13.38 -6.91
CA LEU A 946 23.66 13.98 -7.24
C LEU A 946 23.53 15.42 -6.73
N GLY A 947 24.43 15.86 -5.86
CA GLY A 947 24.37 17.19 -5.26
C GLY A 947 23.11 17.38 -4.44
N LEU A 948 22.77 16.40 -3.58
CA LEU A 948 21.57 16.42 -2.73
C LEU A 948 21.98 16.51 -1.25
N GLY A 949 21.20 17.22 -0.44
CA GLY A 949 21.39 17.26 1.02
C GLY A 949 20.95 15.94 1.67
N VAL A 950 21.52 15.59 2.83
CA VAL A 950 21.28 14.28 3.48
C VAL A 950 19.80 14.07 3.82
N ASP A 951 19.07 15.11 4.24
CA ASP A 951 17.63 15.05 4.51
C ASP A 951 16.80 14.80 3.26
N GLU A 952 17.21 15.39 2.13
CA GLU A 952 16.53 15.19 0.85
C GLU A 952 16.72 13.75 0.36
N VAL A 953 17.93 13.20 0.50
CA VAL A 953 18.25 11.80 0.18
C VAL A 953 17.40 10.84 1.02
N MET A 954 17.36 11.03 2.35
CA MET A 954 16.56 10.18 3.24
C MET A 954 15.07 10.24 2.91
N ARG A 955 14.52 11.43 2.64
CA ARG A 955 13.12 11.58 2.25
C ARG A 955 12.80 10.85 0.94
N MET A 956 13.67 10.94 -0.07
CA MET A 956 13.44 10.22 -1.33
C MET A 956 13.63 8.71 -1.17
N ALA A 957 14.57 8.26 -0.32
CA ALA A 957 14.75 6.85 -0.01
C ALA A 957 13.52 6.28 0.73
N GLN A 958 12.96 7.02 1.69
CA GLN A 958 11.66 6.71 2.31
C GLN A 958 10.56 6.62 1.24
N ASP A 959 10.46 7.60 0.34
CA ASP A 959 9.47 7.58 -0.75
C ASP A 959 9.62 6.33 -1.64
N LEU A 960 10.85 5.94 -2.00
CA LEU A 960 11.12 4.74 -2.81
C LEU A 960 10.79 3.44 -2.04
N PHE A 961 11.08 3.38 -0.74
CA PHE A 961 10.76 2.24 0.12
C PHE A 961 9.24 2.07 0.28
N GLU A 962 8.52 3.14 0.60
CA GLU A 962 7.05 3.13 0.77
C GLU A 962 6.30 2.81 -0.52
N LEU A 963 6.91 3.07 -1.67
CA LEU A 963 6.40 2.68 -2.99
C LEU A 963 6.76 1.25 -3.39
N GLY A 964 7.51 0.52 -2.55
CA GLY A 964 7.89 -0.86 -2.77
C GLY A 964 8.97 -1.04 -3.84
N LEU A 965 9.79 -0.02 -4.09
CA LEU A 965 10.82 -0.03 -5.13
C LEU A 965 12.21 -0.42 -4.60
N ILE A 966 12.47 -0.16 -3.32
CA ILE A 966 13.69 -0.55 -2.61
C ILE A 966 13.37 -1.21 -1.27
N THR A 967 14.34 -1.92 -0.71
CA THR A 967 14.33 -2.42 0.68
C THR A 967 14.41 -1.29 1.69
N TYR A 968 14.22 -1.61 2.97
CA TYR A 968 14.29 -0.64 4.06
C TYR A 968 15.61 0.15 4.06
N HIS A 969 15.49 1.47 4.04
CA HIS A 969 16.59 2.39 3.75
C HIS A 969 17.37 2.85 4.99
N ARG A 970 16.92 2.51 6.20
CA ARG A 970 17.61 2.77 7.48
C ARG A 970 18.29 1.48 7.95
N THR A 971 19.44 1.19 7.37
CA THR A 971 20.18 -0.06 7.56
C THR A 971 21.68 0.22 7.60
N ASP A 972 22.36 -0.44 8.53
CA ASP A 972 23.81 -0.50 8.67
C ASP A 972 24.40 -1.81 8.09
N SER A 973 23.53 -2.76 7.71
CA SER A 973 23.90 -4.07 7.17
C SER A 973 24.18 -4.02 5.67
N ILE A 974 25.23 -4.74 5.26
CA ILE A 974 25.54 -5.02 3.85
C ILE A 974 24.97 -6.36 3.37
N HIS A 975 24.25 -7.10 4.23
CA HIS A 975 23.70 -8.42 3.90
C HIS A 975 22.77 -8.36 2.68
N VAL A 976 22.82 -9.40 1.84
CA VAL A 976 21.91 -9.62 0.71
C VAL A 976 21.23 -10.98 0.86
N SER A 977 19.90 -10.96 0.88
CA SER A 977 19.05 -12.14 0.95
C SER A 977 19.06 -12.97 -0.34
N ALA A 978 18.63 -14.23 -0.26
CA ALA A 978 18.45 -15.07 -1.44
C ALA A 978 17.48 -14.45 -2.47
N THR A 979 16.44 -13.76 -2.01
CA THR A 979 15.51 -13.00 -2.87
C THR A 979 16.23 -11.88 -3.61
N GLY A 980 17.07 -11.09 -2.91
CA GLY A 980 17.90 -10.06 -3.52
C GLY A 980 18.85 -10.62 -4.57
N ILE A 981 19.57 -11.69 -4.25
CA ILE A 981 20.47 -12.39 -5.19
C ILE A 981 19.69 -12.82 -6.45
N GLY A 982 18.46 -13.32 -6.28
CA GLY A 982 17.55 -13.65 -7.38
C GLY A 982 17.21 -12.46 -8.29
N VAL A 983 16.94 -11.28 -7.71
CA VAL A 983 16.68 -10.04 -8.47
C VAL A 983 17.87 -9.68 -9.39
N ALA A 984 19.09 -9.71 -8.87
CA ALA A 984 20.29 -9.42 -9.66
C ALA A 984 20.52 -10.47 -10.75
N ARG A 985 20.32 -11.75 -10.43
CA ARG A 985 20.45 -12.88 -11.38
C ARG A 985 19.47 -12.72 -12.55
N THR A 986 18.19 -12.48 -12.27
CA THR A 986 17.18 -12.29 -13.31
C THR A 986 17.54 -11.13 -14.23
N TYR A 987 17.89 -9.97 -13.66
CA TYR A 987 18.28 -8.81 -14.46
C TYR A 987 19.50 -9.06 -15.35
N LEU A 988 20.57 -9.64 -14.79
CA LEU A 988 21.79 -9.93 -15.56
C LEU A 988 21.56 -10.97 -16.65
N SER A 989 20.71 -11.97 -16.39
CA SER A 989 20.31 -12.95 -17.41
C SER A 989 19.55 -12.29 -18.56
N GLU A 990 18.56 -11.43 -18.26
CA GLU A 990 17.77 -10.72 -19.28
C GLU A 990 18.61 -9.76 -20.13
N ARG A 991 19.70 -9.23 -19.57
CA ARG A 991 20.65 -8.34 -20.27
C ARG A 991 21.81 -9.07 -20.96
N GLY A 992 21.86 -10.41 -20.93
CA GLY A 992 22.92 -11.19 -21.55
C GLY A 992 24.25 -11.19 -20.79
N PHE A 993 24.26 -10.77 -19.52
CA PHE A 993 25.44 -10.69 -18.65
C PHE A 993 25.50 -11.81 -17.60
N GLN A 994 24.84 -12.95 -17.84
CA GLN A 994 24.78 -14.08 -16.90
C GLN A 994 26.18 -14.57 -16.48
N GLN A 995 27.15 -14.54 -17.40
CA GLN A 995 28.54 -14.95 -17.13
C GLN A 995 29.23 -14.07 -16.07
N GLN A 996 28.76 -12.83 -15.90
CA GLN A 996 29.30 -11.88 -14.94
C GLN A 996 28.70 -12.04 -13.54
N PHE A 997 27.65 -12.85 -13.36
CA PHE A 997 26.98 -13.02 -12.07
C PHE A 997 27.77 -13.93 -11.11
N VAL A 998 27.90 -13.51 -9.86
CA VAL A 998 28.54 -14.30 -8.78
C VAL A 998 27.54 -14.65 -7.67
N GLY A 999 26.66 -13.72 -7.30
CA GLY A 999 25.73 -13.90 -6.18
C GLY A 999 26.44 -13.89 -4.82
N ARG A 1000 26.57 -12.72 -4.20
CA ARG A 1000 27.24 -12.53 -2.91
C ARG A 1000 26.25 -12.12 -1.83
N SER A 1001 26.25 -12.81 -0.70
CA SER A 1001 25.50 -12.43 0.50
C SER A 1001 26.11 -11.26 1.28
N TRP A 1002 27.41 -11.00 1.09
CA TRP A 1002 28.23 -9.92 1.70
C TRP A 1002 28.42 -9.97 3.23
N ALA A 1003 27.42 -10.38 3.99
CA ALA A 1003 27.47 -10.56 5.43
C ALA A 1003 26.51 -11.68 5.86
N PRO A 1004 26.61 -12.21 7.10
CA PRO A 1004 25.61 -13.10 7.67
C PRO A 1004 24.22 -12.43 7.74
N PRO A 1005 23.12 -13.21 7.75
CA PRO A 1005 21.79 -12.68 7.96
C PRO A 1005 21.69 -11.95 9.31
N GLY A 1006 21.07 -10.77 9.30
CA GLY A 1006 20.75 -9.98 10.50
C GLY A 1006 19.34 -9.40 10.44
N THR A 1007 19.00 -8.51 11.37
CA THR A 1007 17.68 -7.85 11.44
C THR A 1007 17.34 -7.03 10.19
N HIS A 1008 18.35 -6.57 9.45
CA HIS A 1008 18.18 -5.76 8.26
C HIS A 1008 19.01 -6.26 7.08
N GLU A 1009 18.48 -6.02 5.88
CA GLU A 1009 19.19 -6.19 4.61
C GLU A 1009 19.80 -4.83 4.17
N CYS A 1010 20.73 -4.86 3.22
CA CYS A 1010 21.20 -3.67 2.54
C CYS A 1010 20.09 -2.96 1.74
N ILE A 1011 20.38 -1.74 1.28
CA ILE A 1011 19.52 -0.94 0.41
C ILE A 1011 19.69 -1.43 -1.04
N ARG A 1012 18.65 -2.08 -1.57
CA ARG A 1012 18.62 -2.63 -2.93
C ARG A 1012 17.24 -2.50 -3.58
N PRO A 1013 17.14 -2.63 -4.91
CA PRO A 1013 15.86 -2.77 -5.62
C PRO A 1013 15.10 -4.03 -5.18
N THR A 1014 13.78 -3.94 -5.15
CA THR A 1014 12.88 -5.08 -4.90
C THR A 1014 12.57 -5.90 -6.15
N ARG A 1015 12.82 -5.34 -7.34
CA ARG A 1015 12.49 -5.91 -8.65
C ARG A 1015 13.63 -5.71 -9.64
N PRO A 1016 13.75 -6.57 -10.67
CA PRO A 1016 14.83 -6.51 -11.67
C PRO A 1016 14.59 -5.42 -12.73
N TYR A 1017 14.14 -4.23 -12.32
CA TYR A 1017 13.87 -3.11 -13.24
C TYR A 1017 14.91 -2.01 -13.05
N ASP A 1018 15.68 -1.71 -14.09
CA ASP A 1018 16.49 -0.48 -14.07
C ASP A 1018 15.61 0.78 -14.16
N ALA A 1019 16.23 1.95 -13.98
CA ALA A 1019 15.49 3.22 -13.92
C ALA A 1019 14.74 3.56 -15.22
N GLU A 1020 15.24 3.10 -16.38
CA GLU A 1020 14.58 3.29 -17.67
C GLU A 1020 13.35 2.39 -17.80
N THR A 1021 13.49 1.10 -17.49
CA THR A 1021 12.40 0.13 -17.47
C THR A 1021 11.31 0.55 -16.50
N LEU A 1022 11.69 0.95 -15.29
CA LEU A 1022 10.76 1.47 -14.29
C LEU A 1022 9.97 2.68 -14.82
N ARG A 1023 10.65 3.64 -15.45
CA ARG A 1023 10.03 4.83 -16.03
C ARG A 1023 9.03 4.46 -17.14
N ALA A 1024 9.38 3.50 -18.01
CA ALA A 1024 8.49 3.03 -19.06
C ALA A 1024 7.22 2.39 -18.48
N LEU A 1025 7.36 1.48 -17.52
CA LEU A 1025 6.24 0.80 -16.86
C LEU A 1025 5.28 1.77 -16.17
N VAL A 1026 5.83 2.81 -15.53
CA VAL A 1026 5.04 3.88 -14.87
C VAL A 1026 4.32 4.74 -15.91
N ASN A 1027 5.00 5.19 -16.97
CA ASN A 1027 4.41 6.03 -18.01
C ASN A 1027 3.28 5.32 -18.76
N GLN A 1028 3.44 4.03 -19.04
CA GLN A 1028 2.40 3.20 -19.66
C GLN A 1028 1.21 2.95 -18.72
N GLY A 1029 1.37 3.17 -17.41
CA GLY A 1029 0.39 2.85 -16.39
C GLY A 1029 0.21 1.34 -16.18
N ILE A 1030 1.25 0.55 -16.50
CA ILE A 1030 1.38 -0.86 -16.12
C ILE A 1030 1.72 -0.94 -14.63
N LEU A 1031 2.74 -0.18 -14.20
CA LEU A 1031 3.03 0.02 -12.80
C LEU A 1031 2.39 1.32 -12.31
N GLN A 1032 1.28 1.21 -11.57
CA GLN A 1032 0.59 2.38 -11.03
C GLN A 1032 1.09 2.67 -9.61
N LEU A 1033 1.97 3.65 -9.51
CA LEU A 1033 2.46 4.11 -8.21
C LEU A 1033 1.44 5.02 -7.55
N VAL A 1034 1.25 4.86 -6.24
CA VAL A 1034 0.32 5.69 -5.45
C VAL A 1034 0.75 7.16 -5.35
N ARG A 1035 2.02 7.43 -5.66
CA ARG A 1035 2.63 8.76 -5.76
C ARG A 1035 3.55 8.80 -6.99
N PRO A 1036 3.56 9.90 -7.76
CA PRO A 1036 4.47 10.03 -8.90
C PRO A 1036 5.92 10.18 -8.44
N LEU A 1037 6.84 9.57 -9.19
CA LEU A 1037 8.28 9.74 -9.03
C LEU A 1037 8.74 11.00 -9.75
N THR A 1038 9.61 11.79 -9.11
CA THR A 1038 10.28 12.93 -9.75
C THR A 1038 11.55 12.48 -10.47
N ALA A 1039 12.14 13.33 -11.32
CA ALA A 1039 13.42 13.04 -11.98
C ALA A 1039 14.54 12.71 -10.98
N ARG A 1040 14.56 13.36 -9.80
CA ARG A 1040 15.53 13.07 -8.74
C ARG A 1040 15.34 11.67 -8.14
N HIS A 1041 14.10 11.20 -7.99
CA HIS A 1041 13.83 9.83 -7.53
C HIS A 1041 14.40 8.79 -8.50
N TYR A 1042 14.20 8.99 -9.81
CA TYR A 1042 14.77 8.07 -10.81
C TYR A 1042 16.29 8.05 -10.78
N ARG A 1043 16.96 9.19 -10.55
CA ARG A 1043 18.43 9.24 -10.44
C ARG A 1043 18.94 8.55 -9.17
N LEU A 1044 18.27 8.76 -8.03
CA LEU A 1044 18.61 8.07 -6.78
C LEU A 1044 18.40 6.55 -6.93
N TYR A 1045 17.27 6.15 -7.51
CA TYR A 1045 16.96 4.75 -7.80
C TYR A 1045 17.99 4.10 -8.75
N ASP A 1046 18.38 4.79 -9.82
CA ASP A 1046 19.40 4.31 -10.76
C ASP A 1046 20.75 4.07 -10.06
N MET A 1047 21.16 4.99 -9.18
CA MET A 1047 22.38 4.84 -8.39
C MET A 1047 22.30 3.61 -7.48
N ILE A 1048 21.19 3.44 -6.74
CA ILE A 1048 20.94 2.27 -5.88
C ILE A 1048 20.97 0.97 -6.71
N PHE A 1049 20.27 0.97 -7.84
CA PHE A 1049 20.16 -0.18 -8.74
C PHE A 1049 21.52 -0.61 -9.27
N ARG A 1050 22.29 0.33 -9.85
CA ARG A 1050 23.61 0.04 -10.43
C ARG A 1050 24.60 -0.44 -9.37
N ARG A 1051 24.62 0.20 -8.19
CA ARG A 1051 25.47 -0.21 -7.07
C ARG A 1051 25.16 -1.63 -6.62
N PHE A 1052 23.88 -1.94 -6.47
CA PHE A 1052 23.42 -3.27 -6.07
C PHE A 1052 23.79 -4.34 -7.09
N VAL A 1053 23.46 -4.14 -8.38
CA VAL A 1053 23.79 -5.09 -9.44
C VAL A 1053 25.30 -5.31 -9.53
N ALA A 1054 26.09 -4.24 -9.48
CA ALA A 1054 27.55 -4.32 -9.47
C ALA A 1054 28.09 -5.16 -8.30
N SER A 1055 27.52 -5.04 -7.11
CA SER A 1055 27.90 -5.84 -5.93
C SER A 1055 27.72 -7.35 -6.13
N GLN A 1056 26.90 -7.76 -7.10
CA GLN A 1056 26.59 -9.15 -7.43
C GLN A 1056 27.36 -9.66 -8.67
N MET A 1057 28.22 -8.82 -9.27
CA MET A 1057 29.01 -9.13 -10.47
C MET A 1057 30.46 -9.53 -10.16
N ARG A 1058 31.17 -10.15 -11.10
CA ARG A 1058 32.61 -10.43 -11.00
C ARG A 1058 33.45 -9.17 -10.77
N GLU A 1059 34.60 -9.37 -10.15
CA GLU A 1059 35.63 -8.34 -9.98
C GLU A 1059 36.12 -7.85 -11.35
N ALA A 1060 36.63 -6.63 -11.40
CA ALA A 1060 37.25 -6.09 -12.61
C ALA A 1060 38.77 -6.26 -12.53
N ALA A 1061 39.43 -6.59 -13.63
CA ALA A 1061 40.88 -6.58 -13.71
C ALA A 1061 41.33 -5.25 -14.32
N VAL A 1062 42.14 -4.48 -13.58
CA VAL A 1062 42.59 -3.14 -13.99
C VAL A 1062 44.11 -3.08 -14.01
N LYS A 1063 44.65 -2.42 -15.02
CA LYS A 1063 46.08 -2.13 -15.10
C LYS A 1063 46.38 -0.86 -14.31
N THR A 1064 47.18 -1.00 -13.27
CA THR A 1064 47.63 0.11 -12.41
C THR A 1064 49.08 0.41 -12.74
N GLU A 1065 49.38 1.65 -13.12
CA GLU A 1065 50.74 2.09 -13.42
C GLU A 1065 51.17 3.17 -12.43
N ARG A 1066 52.38 3.04 -11.88
CA ARG A 1066 52.94 3.99 -10.91
C ARG A 1066 53.92 4.90 -11.61
N PHE A 1067 53.81 6.20 -11.35
CA PHE A 1067 54.65 7.22 -11.93
C PHE A 1067 55.24 8.10 -10.84
N ARG A 1068 56.50 8.53 -11.02
CA ARG A 1068 57.13 9.61 -10.28
C ARG A 1068 57.24 10.81 -11.19
N VAL A 1069 56.70 11.94 -10.76
CA VAL A 1069 56.93 13.21 -11.44
C VAL A 1069 57.86 14.05 -10.59
N SER A 1070 59.03 14.38 -11.13
CA SER A 1070 60.01 15.25 -10.49
C SER A 1070 60.22 16.52 -11.29
N VAL A 1071 60.27 17.66 -10.61
CA VAL A 1071 60.64 18.95 -11.16
C VAL A 1071 61.87 19.44 -10.40
N GLU A 1072 62.97 19.59 -11.11
CA GLU A 1072 64.22 20.10 -10.56
C GLU A 1072 64.37 21.57 -10.92
N THR A 1073 64.72 22.38 -9.93
CA THR A 1073 65.10 23.80 -10.10
C THR A 1073 66.51 23.97 -9.55
N ASP A 1074 67.22 25.04 -9.91
CA ASP A 1074 68.62 25.33 -9.49
C ASP A 1074 68.88 25.30 -7.97
N SER A 1075 67.82 25.28 -7.16
CA SER A 1075 67.88 25.35 -5.71
C SER A 1075 67.22 24.18 -4.97
N ARG A 1076 66.22 23.48 -5.55
CA ARG A 1076 65.48 22.36 -4.93
C ARG A 1076 64.81 21.45 -5.95
N MET A 1077 64.60 20.19 -5.58
CA MET A 1077 63.80 19.20 -6.30
C MET A 1077 62.44 18.99 -5.64
N LEU A 1078 61.37 19.00 -6.43
CA LEU A 1078 60.04 18.56 -6.04
C LEU A 1078 59.76 17.22 -6.69
N SER A 1079 59.21 16.26 -5.95
CA SER A 1079 58.81 14.96 -6.49
C SER A 1079 57.46 14.52 -5.95
N LYS A 1080 56.63 13.92 -6.80
CA LYS A 1080 55.33 13.35 -6.42
C LYS A 1080 55.16 11.99 -7.09
N GLU A 1081 54.83 10.98 -6.29
CA GLU A 1081 54.43 9.67 -6.82
C GLU A 1081 52.92 9.59 -6.96
N MET A 1082 52.46 8.92 -8.02
CA MET A 1082 51.04 8.68 -8.27
C MET A 1082 50.82 7.29 -8.86
N ALA A 1083 49.70 6.68 -8.51
CA ALA A 1083 49.22 5.45 -9.11
C ALA A 1083 47.95 5.76 -9.92
N LEU A 1084 47.94 5.33 -11.19
CA LEU A 1084 46.83 5.57 -12.11
C LEU A 1084 46.29 4.24 -12.63
N TYR A 1085 44.97 4.11 -12.66
CA TYR A 1085 44.33 3.07 -13.45
C TYR A 1085 44.40 3.48 -14.91
N THR A 1086 45.14 2.75 -15.74
CA THR A 1086 45.40 3.15 -17.13
C THR A 1086 44.59 2.36 -18.15
N GLU A 1087 44.11 1.17 -17.76
CA GLU A 1087 43.32 0.29 -18.60
C GLU A 1087 42.42 -0.64 -17.78
N ILE A 1088 41.26 -1.00 -18.34
CA ILE A 1088 40.39 -2.06 -17.81
C ILE A 1088 40.62 -3.30 -18.69
N VAL A 1089 41.30 -4.30 -18.14
CA VAL A 1089 41.65 -5.55 -18.83
C VAL A 1089 40.42 -6.47 -18.89
N GLU A 1090 39.75 -6.64 -17.76
CA GLU A 1090 38.47 -7.36 -17.67
C GLU A 1090 37.44 -6.46 -17.01
N PRO A 1091 36.29 -6.20 -17.66
CA PRO A 1091 35.39 -5.16 -17.20
C PRO A 1091 34.62 -5.54 -15.92
N GLY A 1092 34.26 -6.80 -15.72
CA GLY A 1092 33.51 -7.23 -14.52
C GLY A 1092 32.32 -6.31 -14.20
N PHE A 1093 32.22 -5.87 -12.95
CA PHE A 1093 31.19 -4.94 -12.49
C PHE A 1093 31.20 -3.54 -13.16
N THR A 1094 32.33 -3.13 -13.77
CA THR A 1094 32.48 -1.80 -14.39
C THR A 1094 31.64 -1.61 -15.66
N LEU A 1095 31.00 -2.67 -16.16
CA LEU A 1095 29.97 -2.58 -17.21
C LEU A 1095 28.72 -1.80 -16.74
N VAL A 1096 28.36 -1.95 -15.46
CA VAL A 1096 27.15 -1.36 -14.89
C VAL A 1096 27.47 -0.13 -14.06
N TYR A 1097 28.59 -0.15 -13.35
CA TYR A 1097 28.93 0.84 -12.35
C TYR A 1097 30.44 1.14 -12.33
N ARG A 1098 30.83 2.27 -12.92
CA ARG A 1098 32.24 2.73 -12.97
C ARG A 1098 32.53 3.73 -11.86
N THR A 1099 33.54 3.45 -11.06
CA THR A 1099 34.02 4.34 -9.98
C THR A 1099 35.20 5.21 -10.39
N PHE A 1100 35.82 4.93 -11.53
CA PHE A 1100 36.99 5.64 -12.05
C PHE A 1100 36.93 5.73 -13.58
N VAL A 1101 37.75 6.62 -14.13
CA VAL A 1101 38.02 6.74 -15.57
C VAL A 1101 39.49 6.38 -15.78
N PRO A 1102 39.84 5.47 -16.72
CA PRO A 1102 41.23 5.19 -17.02
C PRO A 1102 41.96 6.44 -17.51
N LEU A 1103 43.12 6.74 -16.94
CA LEU A 1103 43.96 7.88 -17.29
C LEU A 1103 45.31 7.39 -17.79
N LYS A 1104 45.83 7.99 -18.86
CA LYS A 1104 47.16 7.65 -19.41
C LYS A 1104 48.08 8.86 -19.36
N ILE A 1105 49.29 8.66 -18.84
CA ILE A 1105 50.39 9.61 -18.89
C ILE A 1105 51.59 8.91 -19.52
N GLU A 1106 52.20 9.56 -20.51
CA GLU A 1106 53.40 9.05 -21.15
C GLU A 1106 54.63 9.41 -20.29
N PRO A 1107 55.61 8.51 -20.12
CA PRO A 1107 56.89 8.86 -19.53
C PRO A 1107 57.68 9.79 -20.45
N GLY A 1108 58.38 10.77 -19.88
CA GLY A 1108 59.11 11.74 -20.67
C GLY A 1108 59.50 12.97 -19.88
N VAL A 1109 60.20 13.87 -20.55
CA VAL A 1109 60.52 15.20 -20.02
C VAL A 1109 59.59 16.19 -20.70
N TYR A 1110 58.76 16.87 -19.92
CA TYR A 1110 57.76 17.80 -20.41
C TYR A 1110 58.11 19.22 -20.01
N LYS A 1111 57.98 20.15 -20.95
CA LYS A 1111 58.04 21.58 -20.62
C LYS A 1111 56.84 21.97 -19.77
N ILE A 1112 57.07 22.81 -18.77
CA ILE A 1112 56.01 23.41 -17.97
C ILE A 1112 55.36 24.52 -18.81
N ALA A 1113 54.08 24.36 -19.13
CA ALA A 1113 53.32 25.28 -19.95
C ALA A 1113 52.75 26.45 -19.14
N GLU A 1114 52.32 26.18 -17.90
CA GLU A 1114 51.73 27.18 -17.02
C GLU A 1114 51.98 26.80 -15.55
N VAL A 1115 52.26 27.80 -14.71
CA VAL A 1115 52.34 27.66 -13.26
C VAL A 1115 51.37 28.65 -12.63
N ASP A 1116 50.36 28.14 -11.94
CA ASP A 1116 49.49 28.96 -11.07
C ASP A 1116 49.90 28.74 -9.61
N ARG A 1117 50.43 29.79 -8.98
CA ARG A 1117 50.68 29.78 -7.54
C ARG A 1117 49.47 30.32 -6.80
N SER A 1118 49.05 29.56 -5.80
CA SER A 1118 48.03 30.03 -4.87
C SER A 1118 48.28 29.56 -3.44
N ARG A 1119 47.93 30.40 -2.47
CA ARG A 1119 47.96 30.03 -1.06
C ARG A 1119 46.58 29.54 -0.65
N ARG A 1120 46.45 28.24 -0.41
CA ARG A 1120 45.18 27.58 -0.11
C ARG A 1120 45.39 26.58 1.03
N PRO A 1121 44.37 26.25 1.82
CA PRO A 1121 44.50 25.20 2.84
C PRO A 1121 44.68 23.83 2.16
N THR A 1122 45.55 22.99 2.72
CA THR A 1122 45.74 21.60 2.24
C THR A 1122 44.62 20.68 2.73
N LEU A 1123 43.99 21.03 3.85
CA LEU A 1123 42.81 20.35 4.35
C LEU A 1123 41.53 21.00 3.81
N ARG A 1124 40.50 20.18 3.57
CA ARG A 1124 39.15 20.65 3.25
C ARG A 1124 38.24 20.60 4.47
N LEU A 1125 37.29 21.54 4.50
CA LEU A 1125 36.17 21.48 5.43
C LEU A 1125 35.30 20.24 5.16
N TYR A 1126 34.65 19.74 6.21
CA TYR A 1126 33.71 18.64 6.09
C TYR A 1126 32.48 19.04 5.28
N THR A 1127 31.93 18.08 4.55
CA THR A 1127 30.59 18.14 3.95
C THR A 1127 29.59 17.43 4.87
N GLN A 1128 28.29 17.54 4.57
CA GLN A 1128 27.26 16.77 5.31
C GLN A 1128 27.54 15.26 5.28
N ALA A 1129 28.01 14.76 4.14
CA ALA A 1129 28.39 13.36 3.95
C ALA A 1129 29.59 12.92 4.82
N ASP A 1130 30.60 13.79 4.95
CA ASP A 1130 31.76 13.49 5.80
C ASP A 1130 31.36 13.39 7.27
N LEU A 1131 30.45 14.26 7.73
CA LEU A 1131 29.93 14.18 9.11
C LEU A 1131 29.15 12.88 9.37
N VAL A 1132 28.38 12.40 8.39
CA VAL A 1132 27.67 11.11 8.52
C VAL A 1132 28.64 9.94 8.60
N ALA A 1133 29.71 9.95 7.79
CA ALA A 1133 30.75 8.94 7.85
C ALA A 1133 31.45 8.94 9.22
N LEU A 1134 31.85 10.12 9.71
CA LEU A 1134 32.47 10.26 11.03
C LEU A 1134 31.57 9.78 12.17
N MET A 1135 30.27 10.08 12.11
CA MET A 1135 29.30 9.58 13.09
C MET A 1135 29.31 8.05 13.15
N LYS A 1136 29.25 7.39 11.99
CA LYS A 1136 29.30 5.92 11.90
C LYS A 1136 30.63 5.35 12.39
N GLU A 1137 31.76 5.90 11.92
CA GLU A 1137 33.11 5.44 12.29
C GLU A 1137 33.36 5.53 13.80
N ASN A 1138 32.81 6.56 14.45
CA ASN A 1138 32.93 6.75 15.90
C ASN A 1138 31.85 6.03 16.71
N GLY A 1139 30.89 5.35 16.07
CA GLY A 1139 29.80 4.64 16.72
C GLY A 1139 28.78 5.55 17.39
N ILE A 1140 28.59 6.77 16.89
CA ILE A 1140 27.61 7.74 17.45
C ILE A 1140 26.46 8.00 16.47
N GLY A 1141 25.23 7.95 16.99
CA GLY A 1141 24.02 8.02 16.17
C GLY A 1141 23.66 6.69 15.52
N ARG A 1142 22.57 6.70 14.74
CA ARG A 1142 22.02 5.55 14.03
C ARG A 1142 21.51 5.98 12.65
N PRO A 1143 21.26 5.05 11.71
CA PRO A 1143 20.64 5.36 10.41
C PRO A 1143 19.40 6.27 10.47
N SER A 1144 18.61 6.17 11.54
CA SER A 1144 17.42 7.02 11.78
C SER A 1144 17.75 8.46 12.20
N THR A 1145 18.93 8.73 12.76
CA THR A 1145 19.27 10.03 13.35
C THR A 1145 20.30 10.84 12.57
N TYR A 1146 21.12 10.23 11.72
CA TYR A 1146 22.23 10.93 11.03
C TYR A 1146 21.81 12.22 10.33
N ALA A 1147 20.79 12.14 9.46
CA ALA A 1147 20.32 13.31 8.72
C ALA A 1147 19.75 14.37 9.67
N LYS A 1148 18.94 13.96 10.65
CA LYS A 1148 18.30 14.87 11.61
C LYS A 1148 19.31 15.63 12.47
N ILE A 1149 20.40 14.98 12.90
CA ILE A 1149 21.49 15.61 13.65
C ILE A 1149 22.12 16.73 12.82
N VAL A 1150 22.45 16.43 11.56
CA VAL A 1150 23.03 17.39 10.63
C VAL A 1150 22.08 18.56 10.38
N SER A 1151 20.79 18.34 10.07
CA SER A 1151 19.83 19.45 9.88
C SER A 1151 19.66 20.30 11.12
N THR A 1152 19.67 19.70 12.31
CA THR A 1152 19.53 20.43 13.58
C THR A 1152 20.65 21.46 13.74
N LEU A 1153 21.89 21.13 13.36
CA LEU A 1153 23.01 22.09 13.41
C LEU A 1153 22.77 23.32 12.51
N PHE A 1154 22.15 23.13 11.33
CA PHE A 1154 21.78 24.21 10.42
C PHE A 1154 20.57 25.01 10.94
N GLU A 1155 19.51 24.33 11.38
CA GLU A 1155 18.29 24.94 11.93
C GLU A 1155 18.61 25.86 13.14
N ARG A 1156 19.55 25.44 13.99
CA ARG A 1156 20.03 26.20 15.16
C ARG A 1156 21.08 27.26 14.81
N ARG A 1157 21.47 27.38 13.54
CA ARG A 1157 22.49 28.32 13.03
C ARG A 1157 23.87 28.13 13.70
N TYR A 1158 24.19 26.92 14.12
CA TYR A 1158 25.52 26.57 14.62
C TYR A 1158 26.54 26.41 13.50
N VAL A 1159 26.05 25.99 12.33
CA VAL A 1159 26.85 25.83 11.13
C VAL A 1159 26.16 26.49 9.93
N ILE A 1160 26.95 26.80 8.91
CA ILE A 1160 26.48 27.29 7.61
C ILE A 1160 27.11 26.50 6.49
N GLU A 1161 26.40 26.43 5.37
CA GLU A 1161 26.91 25.80 4.15
C GLU A 1161 27.61 26.85 3.29
N THR A 1162 28.84 26.57 2.90
CA THR A 1162 29.62 27.42 1.99
C THR A 1162 29.16 27.23 0.54
N LYS A 1163 29.58 28.13 -0.38
CA LYS A 1163 29.29 28.00 -1.82
C LYS A 1163 29.76 26.67 -2.42
N ARG A 1164 30.77 26.02 -1.82
CA ARG A 1164 31.31 24.70 -2.22
C ARG A 1164 30.66 23.53 -1.48
N ARG A 1165 29.54 23.74 -0.79
CA ARG A 1165 28.79 22.72 -0.03
C ARG A 1165 29.56 22.09 1.14
N SER A 1166 30.66 22.72 1.53
CA SER A 1166 31.35 22.40 2.78
C SER A 1166 30.74 23.17 3.93
N ILE A 1167 30.88 22.64 5.15
CA ILE A 1167 30.28 23.14 6.38
C ILE A 1167 31.32 23.95 7.13
N ALA A 1168 30.94 25.15 7.55
CA ALA A 1168 31.73 25.99 8.43
C ALA A 1168 30.96 26.29 9.72
N PRO A 1169 31.63 26.36 10.89
CA PRO A 1169 30.99 26.78 12.12
C PRO A 1169 30.66 28.28 12.07
N THR A 1170 29.58 28.68 12.73
CA THR A 1170 29.30 30.11 12.99
C THR A 1170 30.02 30.57 14.25
N LYS A 1171 30.07 31.89 14.47
CA LYS A 1171 30.56 32.46 15.74
C LYS A 1171 29.76 31.89 16.93
N LEU A 1172 28.43 31.90 16.81
CA LEU A 1172 27.52 31.30 17.79
C LEU A 1172 27.83 29.82 18.04
N GLY A 1173 27.98 29.01 16.98
CA GLY A 1173 28.29 27.58 17.13
C GLY A 1173 29.63 27.34 17.83
N THR A 1174 30.63 28.16 17.54
CA THR A 1174 31.96 28.09 18.18
C THR A 1174 31.89 28.43 19.67
N GLU A 1175 31.17 29.48 20.04
CA GLU A 1175 30.98 29.89 21.43
C GLU A 1175 30.16 28.88 22.24
N VAL A 1176 29.07 28.35 21.65
CA VAL A 1176 28.24 27.31 22.25
C VAL A 1176 29.03 26.04 22.52
N PHE A 1177 29.80 25.56 21.53
CA PHE A 1177 30.64 24.37 21.72
C PHE A 1177 31.72 24.62 22.78
N GLY A 1178 32.36 25.80 22.77
CA GLY A 1178 33.36 26.18 23.77
C GLY A 1178 32.82 26.11 25.19
N TYR A 1179 31.66 26.72 25.45
CA TYR A 1179 31.01 26.68 26.77
C TYR A 1179 30.66 25.26 27.21
N LEU A 1180 30.02 24.47 26.34
CA LEU A 1180 29.63 23.10 26.67
C LEU A 1180 30.84 22.19 26.92
N ASN A 1181 31.90 22.33 26.11
CA ASN A 1181 33.12 21.55 26.25
C ASN A 1181 33.96 21.93 27.49
N GLU A 1182 33.85 23.16 27.97
CA GLU A 1182 34.52 23.59 29.20
C GLU A 1182 33.80 23.09 30.46
N LYS A 1183 32.46 23.17 30.47
CA LYS A 1183 31.65 22.92 31.69
C LYS A 1183 31.05 21.52 31.78
N PHE A 1184 30.80 20.87 30.65
CA PHE A 1184 30.00 19.63 30.58
C PHE A 1184 30.62 18.57 29.68
N LYS A 1185 31.95 18.58 29.50
CA LYS A 1185 32.70 17.69 28.59
C LYS A 1185 32.30 16.21 28.72
N ASP A 1186 32.23 15.71 29.95
CA ASP A 1186 31.97 14.29 30.22
C ASP A 1186 30.57 13.87 29.75
N MET A 1187 29.61 14.80 29.76
CA MET A 1187 28.22 14.59 29.35
C MET A 1187 28.01 14.66 27.83
N ILE A 1188 28.94 15.24 27.09
CA ILE A 1188 28.86 15.47 25.64
C ILE A 1188 30.00 14.78 24.87
N SER A 1189 30.71 13.85 25.52
CA SER A 1189 31.82 13.12 24.91
C SER A 1189 31.32 12.02 23.97
N VAL A 1190 32.17 11.66 23.00
CA VAL A 1190 31.91 10.54 22.07
C VAL A 1190 31.79 9.22 22.85
N ASP A 1191 32.64 9.00 23.86
CA ASP A 1191 32.63 7.76 24.64
C ASP A 1191 31.38 7.61 25.50
N ARG A 1192 30.93 8.68 26.16
CA ARG A 1192 29.65 8.67 26.88
C ARG A 1192 28.47 8.46 25.93
N THR A 1193 28.55 9.06 24.73
CA THR A 1193 27.57 8.83 23.65
C THR A 1193 27.50 7.35 23.27
N ARG A 1194 28.65 6.70 23.09
CA ARG A 1194 28.74 5.27 22.76
C ARG A 1194 28.20 4.39 23.89
N LYS A 1195 28.61 4.65 25.14
CA LYS A 1195 28.14 3.93 26.34
C LYS A 1195 26.62 3.91 26.41
N VAL A 1196 25.99 5.07 26.21
CA VAL A 1196 24.53 5.19 26.24
C VAL A 1196 23.85 4.30 25.17
N GLU A 1197 24.39 4.25 23.94
CA GLU A 1197 23.85 3.36 22.90
C GLU A 1197 24.10 1.88 23.24
N GLU A 1198 25.26 1.51 23.79
CA GLU A 1198 25.55 0.14 24.22
C GLU A 1198 24.61 -0.34 25.32
N GLU A 1199 24.29 0.52 26.30
CA GLU A 1199 23.33 0.22 27.36
C GLU A 1199 21.92 0.02 26.79
N MET A 1200 21.52 0.79 25.77
CA MET A 1200 20.25 0.57 25.07
C MET A 1200 20.23 -0.77 24.34
N ASP A 1201 21.31 -1.12 23.64
CA ASP A 1201 21.41 -2.39 22.93
C ASP A 1201 21.34 -3.58 23.92
N LYS A 1202 21.92 -3.44 25.12
CA LYS A 1202 21.78 -4.44 26.21
C LYS A 1202 20.34 -4.56 26.72
N VAL A 1203 19.63 -3.44 26.86
CA VAL A 1203 18.20 -3.44 27.23
C VAL A 1203 17.36 -4.13 26.14
N GLU A 1204 17.65 -3.85 24.86
CA GLU A 1204 16.96 -4.47 23.73
C GLU A 1204 17.12 -6.00 23.71
N ARG A 1205 18.34 -6.49 24.02
CA ARG A 1205 18.61 -7.94 24.13
C ARG A 1205 18.12 -8.56 25.44
N GLY A 1206 17.60 -7.77 26.37
CA GLY A 1206 17.16 -8.23 27.69
C GLY A 1206 18.29 -8.55 28.67
N GLU A 1207 19.52 -8.12 28.38
CA GLU A 1207 20.72 -8.33 29.21
C GLU A 1207 20.76 -7.41 30.44
N LYS A 1208 20.07 -6.26 30.38
CA LYS A 1208 20.00 -5.29 31.49
C LYS A 1208 18.56 -4.79 31.68
N ASN A 1209 18.18 -4.48 32.92
CA ASN A 1209 16.87 -3.88 33.22
C ASN A 1209 16.88 -2.39 32.87
N TYR A 1210 15.84 -1.93 32.18
CA TYR A 1210 15.74 -0.54 31.73
C TYR A 1210 15.61 0.47 32.88
N LEU A 1211 15.04 0.08 34.02
CA LEU A 1211 14.92 0.96 35.20
C LEU A 1211 16.28 1.24 35.82
N ASP A 1212 17.16 0.25 35.88
CA ASP A 1212 18.53 0.42 36.40
C ASP A 1212 19.32 1.39 35.52
N VAL A 1213 19.18 1.26 34.20
CA VAL A 1213 19.79 2.18 33.22
C VAL A 1213 19.25 3.60 33.37
N LEU A 1214 17.92 3.76 33.54
CA LEU A 1214 17.31 5.07 33.78
C LEU A 1214 17.78 5.68 35.11
N SER A 1215 18.00 4.87 36.15
CA SER A 1215 18.52 5.33 37.45
C SER A 1215 19.94 5.88 37.34
N GLU A 1216 20.79 5.19 36.59
CA GLU A 1216 22.15 5.64 36.27
C GLU A 1216 22.11 6.98 35.52
N PHE A 1217 21.31 7.08 34.46
CA PHE A 1217 21.20 8.31 33.67
C PHE A 1217 20.53 9.46 34.42
N TYR A 1218 19.56 9.18 35.29
CA TYR A 1218 18.93 10.19 36.14
C TYR A 1218 19.96 10.83 37.08
N SER A 1219 20.81 10.00 37.71
CA SER A 1219 21.88 10.47 38.59
C SER A 1219 22.88 11.36 37.85
N GLU A 1220 23.26 10.98 36.62
CA GLU A 1220 24.10 11.84 35.76
C GLU A 1220 23.42 13.18 35.45
N VAL A 1221 22.14 13.19 35.12
CA VAL A 1221 21.41 14.41 34.75
C VAL A 1221 21.24 15.36 35.92
N MET A 1222 21.00 14.84 37.13
CA MET A 1222 20.88 15.68 38.34
C MET A 1222 22.15 16.50 38.59
N SER A 1223 23.33 15.94 38.30
CA SER A 1223 24.60 16.67 38.41
C SER A 1223 24.67 17.91 37.49
N ILE A 1224 23.99 17.88 36.33
CA ILE A 1224 23.90 19.03 35.41
C ILE A 1224 23.02 20.14 35.99
N GLN A 1225 21.93 19.77 36.69
CA GLN A 1225 21.02 20.75 37.29
C GLN A 1225 21.68 21.49 38.44
N GLU A 1226 22.45 20.78 39.26
CA GLU A 1226 23.17 21.30 40.43
C GLU A 1226 24.39 22.16 40.07
N ALA A 1227 24.91 22.05 38.84
CA ALA A 1227 26.01 22.88 38.35
C ALA A 1227 25.62 24.36 38.27
N THR A 1228 26.37 25.23 38.95
CA THR A 1228 26.19 26.70 38.91
C THR A 1228 26.55 27.26 37.52
N PRO A 1229 25.88 28.33 37.04
CA PRO A 1229 26.00 28.84 35.66
C PRO A 1229 27.42 29.14 35.14
#